data_AF-A0A6I9VBB2-F1
#
_entry.id   AF-A0A6I9VBB2-F1
#
_cell.length_a   1.000
_cell.length_b   1.000
_cell.length_c   1.000
_cell.angle_alpha   90.00
_cell.angle_beta   90.00
_cell.angle_gamma   90.00
#
_symmetry.space_group_name_H-M   'P 1'
#
loop_
_entity.id
_entity.type
_entity.pdbx_description
1 polymer ?
#
loop_
_entity_poly.entity_id
_entity_poly.type
_entity_poly.pdbx_seq_one_letter_code
_entity_poly.pdbx_strand_id
1 'polypeptide(L)'
;MRCALACFVSIVGCVLVAGQILEPTQQMKYADKVFLEKQKFLLEIVHRIENPLLFEEYLKLAKDFHFEKTDYTQYDYYMEKFVGAYKAGYILPRGEFFGALVKTHIMQAWGLFNHFYYAKDFETFMRVASWARVHVSEGMFVYALNLAIIHRDDSEGLILPTIYEILPQHFFTSKLVYEAQKFDYDVWSKQIMYEKEYKDYLYQDNKEAYSTHAQIYTKDWKTWQWWKMMGLAEHWYAVDGAQVLTGVSSVNADILKDTHIYFMPTDYTRNVEWYNEQSKLSYFTEDVEWNAYWYYAHMDYAYFLNSSQYDFASERRGEYWAHNMQTMLARYYWERLTQELGEIPEYSSLSTYEEGYQPQLNSYNGIKFGFRENDFDHKRYTNFDQFNRFMFYYRRVTLLLEQGHITTGNGTVIDLRKPESMEVMANLLEGNADLFDSHYEIYWRVLSHMYFAGAEPNALHVLPHIFINYETMFRDPFTYSYYKRFYQVLSKFTSFLPAYAKTDLLLPGVRVTNVQVSELLTYFDYSDFDVSTLLNDKMVFDDGQYVWNKMLLARQQRLNHKPFTMDYIITADKPQKVVIRAFLGPKFDSNRRVLSLAQNRENFIEIDEFIYQLAAGENKIERNSSDFYWTIGERSPYTALYKSVMLAYEGKQQFVVNATQPHNGFPDRLLLPRGWAKGFPMQLFFFVAPYNGAHEHYPSYEHTSFGGGIGSGKRYVDDMPLNYPFDRPIDEVEFFVPNMFIRNVKVYHEDTLEKYQEHNYANFGSFDYSN
;
A
#
# COMPACT_ATOMS: atom_id res chain seq x y z
N MET A 1 2.44 -71.80 -31.00
CA MET A 1 1.46 -72.36 -30.06
C MET A 1 1.12 -71.26 -29.06
N ARG A 2 0.06 -70.49 -29.32
CA ARG A 2 -1.31 -70.65 -28.78
C ARG A 2 -1.40 -70.41 -27.26
N CYS A 3 -2.08 -69.30 -26.92
CA CYS A 3 -3.15 -69.13 -25.91
C CYS A 3 -2.87 -69.52 -24.43
N ALA A 4 -3.49 -68.98 -23.38
CA ALA A 4 -4.31 -67.80 -23.06
C ALA A 4 -4.80 -68.03 -21.60
N LEU A 5 -5.10 -66.95 -20.86
CA LEU A 5 -5.85 -66.87 -19.57
C LEU A 5 -5.20 -67.51 -18.32
N ALA A 6 -5.46 -67.07 -17.08
CA ALA A 6 -5.95 -65.83 -16.46
C ALA A 6 -5.97 -66.12 -14.94
N CYS A 7 -5.41 -65.23 -14.11
CA CYS A 7 -5.82 -65.10 -12.71
C CYS A 7 -5.82 -63.61 -12.36
N PHE A 8 -7.03 -63.09 -12.20
CA PHE A 8 -7.34 -61.80 -11.60
C PHE A 8 -6.83 -61.76 -10.15
N VAL A 9 -5.95 -60.82 -9.83
CA VAL A 9 -5.91 -60.17 -8.51
C VAL A 9 -5.95 -58.67 -8.77
N SER A 10 -7.12 -58.10 -8.49
CA SER A 10 -7.42 -56.69 -8.48
C SER A 10 -6.56 -56.01 -7.41
N ILE A 11 -5.44 -55.41 -7.84
CA ILE A 11 -4.77 -54.37 -7.05
C ILE A 11 -5.60 -53.11 -7.26
N VAL A 12 -6.57 -52.90 -6.36
CA VAL A 12 -7.12 -51.57 -6.10
C VAL A 12 -5.94 -50.73 -5.62
N GLY A 13 -5.39 -49.93 -6.53
CA GLY A 13 -4.36 -48.95 -6.21
C GLY A 13 -4.97 -47.87 -5.33
N CYS A 14 -5.00 -48.09 -4.02
CA CYS A 14 -5.07 -46.99 -3.05
C CYS A 14 -3.75 -46.23 -3.15
N VAL A 15 -3.66 -45.29 -4.11
CA VAL A 15 -2.69 -44.22 -4.02
C VAL A 15 -3.07 -43.45 -2.76
N LEU A 16 -2.29 -43.63 -1.68
CA LEU A 16 -2.35 -42.76 -0.52
C LEU A 16 -1.92 -41.37 -1.00
N VAL A 17 -2.91 -40.53 -1.33
CA VAL A 17 -2.67 -39.11 -1.56
C VAL A 17 -2.29 -38.53 -0.20
N ALA A 18 -1.01 -38.25 -0.01
CA ALA A 18 -0.54 -37.53 1.16
C ALA A 18 -1.12 -36.11 1.15
N GLY A 19 -1.52 -35.61 2.32
CA GLY A 19 -1.98 -34.23 2.43
C GLY A 19 -0.83 -33.28 2.13
N GLN A 20 -1.06 -32.28 1.28
CA GLN A 20 -0.04 -31.31 0.90
C GLN A 20 -0.67 -29.98 0.47
N ILE A 21 0.08 -28.91 0.67
CA ILE A 21 -0.16 -27.61 0.03
C ILE A 21 0.12 -27.79 -1.47
N LEU A 22 -0.77 -27.28 -2.32
CA LEU A 22 -0.68 -27.49 -3.77
C LEU A 22 0.06 -26.38 -4.51
N GLU A 23 0.55 -25.35 -3.81
CA GLU A 23 1.24 -24.21 -4.41
C GLU A 23 2.55 -24.62 -5.13
N PRO A 24 2.77 -24.14 -6.37
CA PRO A 24 3.95 -24.49 -7.15
C PRO A 24 5.21 -23.78 -6.63
N THR A 25 6.33 -24.49 -6.62
CA THR A 25 7.64 -23.88 -6.33
C THR A 25 8.07 -22.99 -7.50
N GLN A 26 8.31 -21.70 -7.24
CA GLN A 26 8.69 -20.75 -8.28
C GLN A 26 10.13 -21.02 -8.78
N GLN A 27 10.31 -21.21 -10.08
CA GLN A 27 11.64 -21.34 -10.69
C GLN A 27 12.25 -19.95 -10.89
N MET A 28 13.47 -19.71 -10.42
CA MET A 28 14.13 -18.40 -10.58
C MET A 28 14.41 -18.08 -12.05
N LYS A 29 13.93 -16.92 -12.52
CA LYS A 29 14.20 -16.36 -13.84
C LYS A 29 15.20 -15.21 -13.70
N TYR A 30 16.28 -15.24 -14.46
CA TYR A 30 17.32 -14.22 -14.42
C TYR A 30 17.15 -13.20 -15.55
N ALA A 31 17.50 -11.95 -15.26
CA ALA A 31 17.44 -10.86 -16.21
C ALA A 31 18.49 -11.02 -17.32
N ASP A 32 18.09 -10.74 -18.55
CA ASP A 32 19.02 -10.55 -19.66
C ASP A 32 19.46 -9.08 -19.75
N LYS A 33 20.38 -8.80 -20.68
CA LYS A 33 20.91 -7.44 -20.85
C LYS A 33 19.82 -6.44 -21.27
N VAL A 34 18.87 -6.85 -22.10
CA VAL A 34 17.78 -5.99 -22.59
C VAL A 34 16.88 -5.58 -21.43
N PHE A 35 16.50 -6.53 -20.57
CA PHE A 35 15.74 -6.25 -19.34
C PHE A 35 16.49 -5.26 -18.44
N LEU A 36 17.79 -5.47 -18.23
CA LEU A 36 18.60 -4.58 -17.39
C LEU A 36 18.71 -3.17 -17.95
N GLU A 37 18.74 -2.99 -19.28
CA GLU A 37 18.71 -1.65 -19.92
C GLU A 37 17.39 -0.94 -19.67
N LYS A 38 16.26 -1.66 -19.83
CA LYS A 38 14.93 -1.14 -19.52
C LYS A 38 14.80 -0.77 -18.05
N GLN A 39 15.24 -1.66 -17.15
CA GLN A 39 15.18 -1.43 -15.71
C GLN A 39 16.05 -0.24 -15.30
N LYS A 40 17.27 -0.14 -15.84
CA LYS A 40 18.16 1.02 -15.61
C LYS A 40 17.48 2.32 -16.04
N PHE A 41 16.89 2.36 -17.23
CA PHE A 41 16.16 3.55 -17.71
C PHE A 41 15.06 3.99 -16.74
N LEU A 42 14.24 3.05 -16.25
CA LEU A 42 13.14 3.37 -15.34
C LEU A 42 13.60 3.92 -14.00
N LEU A 43 14.71 3.41 -13.46
CA LEU A 43 15.31 3.97 -12.26
C LEU A 43 15.87 5.36 -12.55
N GLU A 44 16.66 5.54 -13.60
CA GLU A 44 17.29 6.83 -13.87
C GLU A 44 16.30 7.95 -14.22
N ILE A 45 15.19 7.64 -14.92
CA ILE A 45 14.22 8.67 -15.35
C ILE A 45 13.42 9.27 -14.18
N VAL A 46 13.21 8.52 -13.10
CA VAL A 46 12.49 8.98 -11.90
C VAL A 46 13.41 9.51 -10.81
N HIS A 47 14.73 9.40 -10.98
CA HIS A 47 15.70 9.93 -10.01
C HIS A 47 15.66 11.46 -9.94
N ARG A 48 15.62 11.98 -8.70
CA ARG A 48 15.52 13.41 -8.35
C ARG A 48 14.61 14.19 -9.31
N ILE A 49 13.34 13.81 -9.33
CA ILE A 49 12.40 14.26 -10.35
C ILE A 49 12.23 15.78 -10.43
N GLU A 50 12.41 16.47 -9.29
CA GLU A 50 12.36 17.93 -9.18
C GLU A 50 13.49 18.62 -9.96
N ASN A 51 14.65 17.98 -10.06
CA ASN A 51 15.79 18.53 -10.79
C ASN A 51 15.55 18.43 -12.31
N PRO A 52 16.18 19.30 -13.12
CA PRO A 52 16.27 19.08 -14.56
C PRO A 52 16.80 17.68 -14.86
N LEU A 53 16.33 17.06 -15.94
CA LEU A 53 16.86 15.77 -16.39
C LEU A 53 18.33 15.96 -16.76
N LEU A 54 19.25 15.24 -16.10
CA LEU A 54 20.70 15.40 -16.32
C LEU A 54 21.34 14.25 -17.13
N PHE A 55 20.63 13.14 -17.29
CA PHE A 55 21.09 12.01 -18.10
C PHE A 55 21.09 12.40 -19.59
N GLU A 56 22.29 12.53 -20.19
CA GLU A 56 22.47 13.06 -21.54
C GLU A 56 21.77 12.20 -22.61
N GLU A 57 21.78 10.88 -22.43
CA GLU A 57 21.10 9.91 -23.31
C GLU A 57 19.61 10.24 -23.42
N TYR A 58 18.94 10.40 -22.28
CA TYR A 58 17.50 10.65 -22.21
C TYR A 58 17.14 12.08 -22.61
N LEU A 59 18.03 13.04 -22.35
CA LEU A 59 17.88 14.41 -22.87
C LEU A 59 17.89 14.47 -24.41
N LYS A 60 18.72 13.66 -25.07
CA LYS A 60 18.73 13.58 -26.54
C LYS A 60 17.39 13.03 -27.04
N LEU A 61 16.91 11.94 -26.44
CA LEU A 61 15.59 11.38 -26.76
C LEU A 61 14.47 12.40 -26.60
N ALA A 62 14.50 13.21 -25.52
CA ALA A 62 13.50 14.23 -25.25
C ALA A 62 13.50 15.39 -26.26
N LYS A 63 14.69 15.81 -26.73
CA LYS A 63 14.85 16.96 -27.64
C LYS A 63 14.40 16.65 -29.07
N ASP A 64 14.68 15.43 -29.53
CA ASP A 64 14.38 15.02 -30.90
C ASP A 64 12.95 14.47 -31.06
N PHE A 65 12.19 14.43 -29.96
CA PHE A 65 10.86 13.83 -29.94
C PHE A 65 9.77 14.72 -30.52
N HIS A 66 8.92 14.11 -31.36
CA HIS A 66 7.69 14.69 -31.88
C HIS A 66 6.55 13.67 -31.80
N PHE A 67 5.34 14.14 -31.53
CA PHE A 67 4.15 13.28 -31.50
C PHE A 67 3.72 12.91 -32.92
N GLU A 68 4.05 11.69 -33.35
CA GLU A 68 3.63 11.11 -34.62
C GLU A 68 2.63 9.98 -34.40
N LYS A 69 1.48 9.99 -35.11
CA LYS A 69 0.44 8.97 -34.93
C LYS A 69 0.95 7.55 -35.25
N THR A 70 1.96 7.43 -36.10
CA THR A 70 2.59 6.16 -36.52
C THR A 70 3.45 5.50 -35.44
N ASP A 71 3.73 6.20 -34.34
CA ASP A 71 4.48 5.64 -33.21
C ASP A 71 3.61 4.87 -32.22
N TYR A 72 2.29 4.88 -32.41
CA TYR A 72 1.34 4.28 -31.49
C TYR A 72 0.50 3.20 -32.17
N THR A 73 0.19 2.13 -31.43
CA THR A 73 -0.72 1.07 -31.87
C THR A 73 -2.16 1.57 -31.97
N GLN A 74 -2.53 2.52 -31.11
CA GLN A 74 -3.81 3.20 -31.09
C GLN A 74 -3.58 4.69 -30.82
N TYR A 75 -4.44 5.55 -31.37
CA TYR A 75 -4.39 7.00 -31.14
C TYR A 75 -5.81 7.52 -30.89
N ASP A 76 -6.11 7.86 -29.63
CA ASP A 76 -7.47 8.21 -29.21
C ASP A 76 -7.71 9.70 -28.99
N TYR A 77 -8.95 10.03 -28.59
CA TYR A 77 -9.39 11.39 -28.31
C TYR A 77 -8.58 12.07 -27.20
N TYR A 78 -8.24 11.36 -26.11
CA TYR A 78 -7.49 11.93 -24.99
C TYR A 78 -6.04 12.22 -25.39
N MET A 79 -5.45 11.38 -26.24
CA MET A 79 -4.15 11.64 -26.84
C MET A 79 -4.17 12.89 -27.73
N GLU A 80 -5.19 13.05 -28.58
CA GLU A 80 -5.36 14.27 -29.39
C GLU A 80 -5.52 15.52 -28.52
N LYS A 81 -6.30 15.44 -27.45
CA LYS A 81 -6.50 16.54 -26.50
C LYS A 81 -5.22 16.90 -25.74
N PHE A 82 -4.45 15.91 -25.32
CA PHE A 82 -3.17 16.13 -24.64
C PHE A 82 -2.19 16.88 -25.55
N VAL A 83 -1.98 16.41 -26.79
CA VAL A 83 -1.10 17.08 -27.75
C VAL A 83 -1.62 18.48 -28.11
N GLY A 84 -2.94 18.64 -28.24
CA GLY A 84 -3.57 19.95 -28.44
C GLY A 84 -3.32 20.92 -27.29
N ALA A 85 -3.46 20.45 -26.04
CA ALA A 85 -3.18 21.24 -24.84
C ALA A 85 -1.70 21.63 -24.75
N TYR A 86 -0.79 20.71 -25.10
CA TYR A 86 0.64 21.00 -25.16
C TYR A 86 0.95 22.11 -26.16
N LYS A 87 0.44 21.99 -27.40
CA LYS A 87 0.63 23.01 -28.45
C LYS A 87 0.02 24.37 -28.07
N ALA A 88 -1.03 24.37 -27.26
CA ALA A 88 -1.67 25.58 -26.75
C ALA A 88 -0.99 26.16 -25.49
N GLY A 89 0.03 25.50 -24.92
CA GLY A 89 0.67 25.93 -23.67
C GLY A 89 -0.21 25.76 -22.43
N TYR A 90 -1.13 24.80 -22.44
CA TYR A 90 -2.13 24.57 -21.39
C TYR A 90 -1.91 23.27 -20.60
N ILE A 91 -0.78 22.58 -20.81
CA ILE A 91 -0.40 21.44 -19.97
C ILE A 91 0.03 21.92 -18.58
N LEU A 92 -0.23 21.12 -17.54
CA LEU A 92 0.29 21.39 -16.20
C LEU A 92 1.83 21.38 -16.24
N PRO A 93 2.48 22.54 -16.08
CA PRO A 93 3.92 22.64 -16.31
C PRO A 93 4.71 22.06 -15.13
N ARG A 94 6.02 21.88 -15.35
CA ARG A 94 6.96 21.49 -14.29
C ARG A 94 6.96 22.47 -13.13
N GLY A 95 7.12 21.95 -11.91
CA GLY A 95 7.08 22.72 -10.68
C GLY A 95 5.66 23.05 -10.20
N GLU A 96 4.61 22.68 -10.91
CA GLU A 96 3.23 22.83 -10.44
C GLU A 96 2.71 21.54 -9.79
N PHE A 97 1.89 21.70 -8.76
CA PHE A 97 1.34 20.57 -8.00
C PHE A 97 0.33 19.78 -8.83
N PHE A 98 0.55 18.47 -8.91
CA PHE A 98 -0.37 17.50 -9.48
C PHE A 98 -1.20 16.81 -8.40
N GLY A 99 -2.50 16.72 -8.65
CA GLY A 99 -3.45 15.98 -7.83
C GLY A 99 -4.23 15.00 -8.70
N ALA A 100 -4.17 13.71 -8.36
CA ALA A 100 -4.82 12.64 -9.12
C ALA A 100 -6.36 12.76 -9.13
N LEU A 101 -6.92 13.45 -8.13
CA LEU A 101 -8.35 13.72 -8.01
C LEU A 101 -8.70 15.18 -8.35
N VAL A 102 -7.93 15.80 -9.25
CA VAL A 102 -8.24 17.09 -9.86
C VAL A 102 -8.63 16.86 -11.32
N LYS A 103 -9.82 17.32 -11.71
CA LYS A 103 -10.41 17.01 -13.02
C LYS A 103 -9.53 17.39 -14.21
N THR A 104 -8.97 18.60 -14.22
CA THR A 104 -8.10 19.07 -15.30
C THR A 104 -6.80 18.27 -15.37
N HIS A 105 -6.23 17.93 -14.21
CA HIS A 105 -4.98 17.17 -14.09
C HIS A 105 -5.16 15.74 -14.58
N ILE A 106 -6.19 15.03 -14.09
CA ILE A 106 -6.40 13.62 -14.42
C ILE A 106 -6.75 13.42 -15.90
N MET A 107 -7.45 14.37 -16.53
CA MET A 107 -7.68 14.34 -17.97
C MET A 107 -6.37 14.44 -18.78
N GLN A 108 -5.41 15.25 -18.32
CA GLN A 108 -4.09 15.34 -18.94
C GLN A 108 -3.25 14.10 -18.65
N ALA A 109 -3.27 13.61 -17.42
CA ALA A 109 -2.57 12.39 -17.02
C ALA A 109 -3.07 11.17 -17.78
N TRP A 110 -4.38 11.07 -18.04
CA TRP A 110 -4.96 10.03 -18.89
C TRP A 110 -4.44 10.12 -20.32
N GLY A 111 -4.45 11.32 -20.92
CA GLY A 111 -3.87 11.51 -22.24
C GLY A 111 -2.39 11.14 -22.30
N LEU A 112 -1.60 11.50 -21.29
CA LEU A 112 -0.18 11.12 -21.19
C LEU A 112 0.00 9.60 -21.02
N PHE A 113 -0.76 8.98 -20.13
CA PHE A 113 -0.76 7.54 -19.93
C PHE A 113 -1.07 6.80 -21.23
N ASN A 114 -2.05 7.24 -22.03
CA ASN A 114 -2.36 6.58 -23.31
C ASN A 114 -1.20 6.67 -24.31
N HIS A 115 -0.41 7.76 -24.31
CA HIS A 115 0.81 7.82 -25.11
C HIS A 115 1.89 6.85 -24.61
N PHE A 116 1.98 6.62 -23.30
CA PHE A 116 2.87 5.59 -22.77
C PHE A 116 2.38 4.18 -23.07
N TYR A 117 1.10 3.90 -22.85
CA TYR A 117 0.50 2.58 -23.00
C TYR A 117 0.47 2.14 -24.47
N TYR A 118 0.05 3.01 -25.38
CA TYR A 118 -0.05 2.68 -26.81
C TYR A 118 1.24 2.85 -27.61
N ALA A 119 2.36 3.22 -26.98
CA ALA A 119 3.66 3.23 -27.65
C ALA A 119 3.96 1.83 -28.21
N LYS A 120 4.22 1.75 -29.52
CA LYS A 120 4.34 0.48 -30.28
C LYS A 120 5.46 -0.44 -29.81
N ASP A 121 6.49 0.13 -29.20
CA ASP A 121 7.64 -0.56 -28.66
C ASP A 121 8.23 0.23 -27.48
N PHE A 122 9.16 -0.40 -26.76
CA PHE A 122 9.79 0.21 -25.59
C PHE A 122 10.66 1.42 -25.95
N GLU A 123 11.20 1.49 -27.17
CA GLU A 123 12.02 2.62 -27.63
C GLU A 123 11.16 3.88 -27.80
N THR A 124 10.00 3.77 -28.45
CA THR A 124 9.00 4.84 -28.49
C THR A 124 8.59 5.24 -27.08
N PHE A 125 8.29 4.28 -26.20
CA PHE A 125 7.94 4.56 -24.82
C PHE A 125 9.04 5.37 -24.10
N MET A 126 10.31 4.98 -24.23
CA MET A 126 11.45 5.73 -23.67
C MET A 126 11.52 7.17 -24.18
N ARG A 127 11.26 7.40 -25.48
CA ARG A 127 11.26 8.74 -26.08
C ARG A 127 10.15 9.62 -25.51
N VAL A 128 8.92 9.10 -25.44
CA VAL A 128 7.77 9.84 -24.87
C VAL A 128 8.00 10.10 -23.38
N ALA A 129 8.49 9.11 -22.63
CA ALA A 129 8.78 9.25 -21.20
C ALA A 129 9.88 10.29 -20.94
N SER A 130 10.94 10.27 -21.74
CA SER A 130 12.01 11.28 -21.68
C SER A 130 11.48 12.68 -21.99
N TRP A 131 10.62 12.81 -23.01
CA TRP A 131 9.96 14.08 -23.32
C TRP A 131 9.07 14.55 -22.16
N ALA A 132 8.25 13.66 -21.60
CA ALA A 132 7.33 13.99 -20.51
C ALA A 132 8.09 14.44 -19.25
N ARG A 133 9.18 13.76 -18.91
CA ARG A 133 10.08 14.12 -17.80
C ARG A 133 10.61 15.56 -17.87
N VAL A 134 10.69 16.15 -19.07
CA VAL A 134 11.18 17.51 -19.32
C VAL A 134 10.04 18.55 -19.36
N HIS A 135 8.84 18.17 -19.80
CA HIS A 135 7.77 19.14 -20.13
C HIS A 135 6.56 19.11 -19.17
N VAL A 136 6.37 18.03 -18.43
CA VAL A 136 5.18 17.77 -17.63
C VAL A 136 5.50 17.86 -16.14
N SER A 137 4.55 18.37 -15.33
CA SER A 137 4.60 18.31 -13.85
C SER A 137 5.10 16.96 -13.33
N GLU A 138 5.98 17.03 -12.33
CA GLU A 138 6.65 15.89 -11.72
C GLU A 138 5.65 14.82 -11.26
N GLY A 139 4.61 15.23 -10.53
CA GLY A 139 3.59 14.28 -10.05
C GLY A 139 2.76 13.67 -11.17
N MET A 140 2.44 14.44 -12.23
CA MET A 140 1.68 13.92 -13.38
C MET A 140 2.51 12.88 -14.16
N PHE A 141 3.81 13.14 -14.33
CA PHE A 141 4.72 12.19 -14.96
C PHE A 141 4.84 10.89 -14.15
N VAL A 142 5.08 10.97 -12.84
CA VAL A 142 5.17 9.78 -11.96
C VAL A 142 3.88 8.98 -12.00
N TYR A 143 2.73 9.64 -11.93
CA TYR A 143 1.42 8.99 -11.96
C TYR A 143 1.20 8.24 -13.28
N ALA A 144 1.40 8.90 -14.42
CA ALA A 144 1.22 8.26 -15.73
C ALA A 144 2.25 7.15 -15.98
N LEU A 145 3.50 7.32 -15.51
CA LEU A 145 4.55 6.31 -15.64
C LEU A 145 4.24 5.05 -14.82
N ASN A 146 3.82 5.21 -13.56
CA ASN A 146 3.41 4.07 -12.73
C ASN A 146 2.30 3.26 -13.40
N LEU A 147 1.24 3.93 -13.87
CA LEU A 147 0.18 3.27 -14.62
C LEU A 147 0.72 2.54 -15.85
N ALA A 148 1.61 3.14 -16.62
CA ALA A 148 2.16 2.50 -17.81
C ALA A 148 2.97 1.24 -17.50
N ILE A 149 3.84 1.27 -16.47
CA ILE A 149 4.66 0.12 -16.09
C ILE A 149 3.82 -1.02 -15.54
N ILE A 150 2.74 -0.70 -14.83
CA ILE A 150 1.81 -1.68 -14.27
C ILE A 150 1.02 -2.38 -15.39
N HIS A 151 0.60 -1.64 -16.42
CA HIS A 151 -0.36 -2.13 -17.41
C HIS A 151 0.26 -2.62 -18.73
N ARG A 152 1.50 -2.26 -19.06
CA ARG A 152 2.13 -2.68 -20.32
C ARG A 152 2.70 -4.10 -20.25
N ASP A 153 2.32 -4.95 -21.20
CA ASP A 153 2.85 -6.32 -21.34
C ASP A 153 4.38 -6.38 -21.43
N ASP A 154 5.01 -5.44 -22.14
CA ASP A 154 6.47 -5.42 -22.33
C ASP A 154 7.26 -4.86 -21.12
N SER A 155 6.54 -4.55 -20.04
CA SER A 155 7.06 -4.12 -18.74
C SER A 155 6.95 -5.21 -17.66
N GLU A 156 6.52 -6.42 -18.01
CA GLU A 156 6.43 -7.54 -17.07
C GLU A 156 7.77 -7.79 -16.34
N GLY A 157 7.73 -7.75 -15.00
CA GLY A 157 8.88 -7.93 -14.13
C GLY A 157 9.74 -6.67 -13.93
N LEU A 158 9.55 -5.60 -14.71
CA LEU A 158 10.17 -4.30 -14.42
C LEU A 158 9.56 -3.68 -13.17
N ILE A 159 10.39 -2.99 -12.39
CA ILE A 159 9.98 -2.41 -11.12
C ILE A 159 10.31 -0.92 -11.06
N LEU A 160 9.40 -0.13 -10.51
CA LEU A 160 9.70 1.24 -10.09
C LEU A 160 10.05 1.26 -8.60
N PRO A 161 10.87 2.24 -8.15
CA PRO A 161 11.02 2.52 -6.73
C PRO A 161 9.66 2.85 -6.13
N THR A 162 9.53 2.70 -4.82
CA THR A 162 8.25 2.96 -4.19
C THR A 162 7.90 4.45 -4.29
N ILE A 163 6.60 4.75 -4.33
CA ILE A 163 6.14 6.14 -4.44
C ILE A 163 6.68 7.05 -3.32
N TYR A 164 6.95 6.50 -2.12
CA TYR A 164 7.53 7.24 -1.00
C TYR A 164 9.04 7.48 -1.11
N GLU A 165 9.75 6.80 -2.02
CA GLU A 165 11.15 7.08 -2.38
C GLU A 165 11.24 8.04 -3.58
N ILE A 166 10.26 7.98 -4.51
CA ILE A 166 10.18 8.90 -5.67
C ILE A 166 9.71 10.29 -5.23
N LEU A 167 8.66 10.37 -4.41
CA LEU A 167 8.07 11.60 -3.88
C LEU A 167 8.04 11.61 -2.33
N PRO A 168 9.19 11.62 -1.63
CA PRO A 168 9.21 11.58 -0.17
C PRO A 168 8.46 12.73 0.51
N GLN A 169 8.28 13.86 -0.18
CA GLN A 169 7.57 15.05 0.29
C GLN A 169 6.08 14.80 0.58
N HIS A 170 5.49 13.77 -0.04
CA HIS A 170 4.11 13.36 0.24
C HIS A 170 4.01 12.47 1.50
N PHE A 171 5.15 11.98 2.01
CA PHE A 171 5.18 10.98 3.09
C PHE A 171 5.85 11.47 4.37
N PHE A 172 6.80 12.38 4.25
CA PHE A 172 7.58 12.86 5.38
C PHE A 172 7.36 14.34 5.65
N THR A 173 7.50 14.71 6.92
CA THR A 173 7.27 16.08 7.36
C THR A 173 8.19 17.07 6.64
N SER A 174 7.69 18.29 6.46
CA SER A 174 8.44 19.42 5.88
C SER A 174 9.79 19.67 6.57
N LYS A 175 9.93 19.31 7.85
CA LYS A 175 11.20 19.38 8.58
C LYS A 175 12.26 18.45 7.96
N LEU A 176 11.94 17.17 7.76
CA LEU A 176 12.86 16.22 7.13
C LEU A 176 13.24 16.69 5.72
N VAL A 177 12.23 17.11 4.94
CA VAL A 177 12.45 17.58 3.56
C VAL A 177 13.42 18.76 3.53
N TYR A 178 13.21 19.73 4.41
CA TYR A 178 14.07 20.90 4.51
C TYR A 178 15.50 20.56 4.93
N GLU A 179 15.67 19.69 5.92
CA GLU A 179 17.01 19.25 6.36
C GLU A 179 17.71 18.40 5.29
N ALA A 180 16.99 17.59 4.51
CA ALA A 180 17.55 16.83 3.40
C ALA A 180 18.05 17.75 2.27
N GLN A 181 17.26 18.77 1.90
CA GLN A 181 17.64 19.74 0.88
C GLN A 181 18.81 20.65 1.30
N LYS A 182 18.97 20.88 2.60
CA LYS A 182 20.10 21.60 3.18
C LYS A 182 21.36 20.78 3.36
N PHE A 183 21.26 19.46 3.25
CA PHE A 183 22.37 18.57 3.55
C PHE A 183 23.52 18.82 2.57
N ASP A 184 24.62 19.36 3.09
CA ASP A 184 25.88 19.52 2.36
C ASP A 184 26.93 18.64 3.03
N TYR A 185 27.41 17.65 2.28
CA TYR A 185 28.37 16.68 2.78
C TYR A 185 29.72 17.31 3.17
N ASP A 186 30.23 18.27 2.40
CA ASP A 186 31.53 18.87 2.66
C ASP A 186 31.49 19.73 3.93
N VAL A 187 30.37 20.42 4.15
CA VAL A 187 30.11 21.18 5.38
C VAL A 187 29.93 20.23 6.56
N TRP A 188 29.08 19.21 6.42
CA TRP A 188 28.83 18.22 7.47
C TRP A 188 30.12 17.50 7.88
N SER A 189 30.92 17.04 6.91
CA SER A 189 32.19 16.35 7.15
C SER A 189 33.18 17.21 7.93
N LYS A 190 33.29 18.50 7.59
CA LYS A 190 34.12 19.46 8.33
C LYS A 190 33.59 19.71 9.75
N GLN A 191 32.27 19.86 9.91
CA GLN A 191 31.66 20.06 11.22
C GLN A 191 31.94 18.89 12.16
N ILE A 192 31.78 17.65 11.68
CA ILE A 192 32.07 16.44 12.47
C ILE A 192 33.56 16.34 12.79
N MET A 193 34.44 16.70 11.85
CA MET A 193 35.89 16.76 12.11
C MET A 193 36.21 17.76 13.22
N TYR A 194 35.68 18.97 13.17
CA TYR A 194 35.88 19.98 14.21
C TYR A 194 35.26 19.56 15.55
N GLU A 195 34.09 18.93 15.55
CA GLU A 195 33.45 18.43 16.76
C GLU A 195 34.30 17.34 17.41
N LYS A 196 34.86 16.43 16.61
CA LYS A 196 35.81 15.42 17.06
C LYS A 196 37.07 16.05 17.64
N GLU A 197 37.71 16.99 16.94
CA GLU A 197 38.89 17.71 17.42
C GLU A 197 38.61 18.47 18.73
N TYR A 198 37.46 19.13 18.83
CA TYR A 198 37.03 19.85 20.03
C TYR A 198 36.79 18.90 21.21
N LYS A 199 36.12 17.76 20.99
CA LYS A 199 35.93 16.72 22.00
C LYS A 199 37.27 16.12 22.43
N ASP A 200 38.14 15.79 21.48
CA ASP A 200 39.48 15.28 21.74
C ASP A 200 40.32 16.27 22.58
N TYR A 201 40.16 17.59 22.36
CA TYR A 201 40.79 18.64 23.17
C TYR A 201 40.19 18.76 24.59
N LEU A 202 38.86 18.80 24.72
CA LEU A 202 38.16 18.93 26.01
C LEU A 202 38.48 17.81 27.00
N TYR A 203 38.75 16.61 26.50
CA TYR A 203 38.93 15.41 27.32
C TYR A 203 40.39 14.91 27.36
N GLN A 204 41.37 15.75 27.01
CA GLN A 204 42.81 15.40 27.05
C GLN A 204 43.28 14.89 28.42
N ASP A 205 42.74 15.45 29.52
CA ASP A 205 43.18 15.19 30.89
C ASP A 205 42.49 13.99 31.58
N ASN A 206 41.49 13.36 30.96
CA ASN A 206 40.70 12.28 31.59
C ASN A 206 40.50 11.07 30.66
N LYS A 207 41.60 10.57 30.09
CA LYS A 207 41.63 9.41 29.19
C LYS A 207 41.07 8.12 29.79
N GLU A 208 41.18 7.91 31.11
CA GLU A 208 40.65 6.70 31.78
C GLU A 208 39.12 6.71 31.90
N ALA A 209 38.52 7.87 32.24
CA ALA A 209 37.07 8.03 32.24
C ALA A 209 36.49 7.81 30.83
N TYR A 210 37.21 8.24 29.79
CA TYR A 210 36.84 7.98 28.40
C TYR A 210 37.04 6.51 28.02
N SER A 211 38.10 5.79 28.42
CA SER A 211 38.20 4.34 28.06
C SER A 211 37.01 3.48 28.53
N THR A 212 36.35 3.90 29.62
CA THR A 212 35.15 3.26 30.18
C THR A 212 33.83 3.86 29.67
N HIS A 213 33.81 5.12 29.20
CA HIS A 213 32.59 5.84 28.75
C HIS A 213 32.58 6.24 27.26
N ALA A 214 33.69 6.07 26.53
CA ALA A 214 33.86 6.36 25.10
C ALA A 214 33.38 5.25 24.20
N GLN A 215 33.15 4.07 24.79
CA GLN A 215 32.43 3.00 24.12
C GLN A 215 30.93 3.29 24.02
N ILE A 216 30.46 4.48 24.45
CA ILE A 216 29.14 4.97 24.06
C ILE A 216 29.24 5.45 22.61
N TYR A 217 29.41 4.49 21.70
CA TYR A 217 29.06 4.65 20.30
C TYR A 217 27.55 4.95 20.26
N THR A 218 27.10 5.71 19.27
CA THR A 218 25.69 5.94 18.93
C THR A 218 24.83 4.66 18.85
N LYS A 219 25.46 3.48 18.82
CA LYS A 219 24.82 2.16 18.98
C LYS A 219 24.18 1.92 20.35
N ASP A 220 24.60 2.64 21.39
CA ASP A 220 24.20 2.42 22.81
C ASP A 220 23.24 3.49 23.35
N TRP A 221 22.71 4.39 22.50
CA TRP A 221 21.82 5.46 22.93
C TRP A 221 20.34 5.03 22.99
N LYS A 222 19.67 5.45 24.07
CA LYS A 222 18.31 5.08 24.49
C LYS A 222 17.26 6.04 23.87
N THR A 223 16.38 5.53 23.00
CA THR A 223 15.76 6.29 21.88
C THR A 223 14.23 6.48 21.92
N TRP A 224 13.62 7.14 22.91
CA TRP A 224 12.16 7.30 22.76
C TRP A 224 11.51 8.60 23.29
N GLN A 225 12.08 9.29 24.28
CA GLN A 225 11.61 10.65 24.66
C GLN A 225 12.68 11.74 24.56
N TRP A 226 13.94 11.35 24.39
CA TRP A 226 15.08 12.26 24.56
C TRP A 226 15.57 12.86 23.24
N TRP A 227 15.38 12.20 22.10
CA TRP A 227 15.75 12.72 20.77
C TRP A 227 15.17 14.11 20.44
N LYS A 228 13.89 14.37 20.76
CA LYS A 228 13.28 15.69 20.58
C LYS A 228 13.81 16.73 21.58
N MET A 229 14.06 16.32 22.83
CA MET A 229 14.64 17.20 23.86
C MET A 229 16.13 17.47 23.65
N MET A 230 16.84 16.59 22.96
CA MET A 230 18.27 16.68 22.65
C MET A 230 18.54 17.17 21.22
N GLY A 231 17.53 17.62 20.47
CA GLY A 231 17.69 18.10 19.09
C GLY A 231 18.13 17.03 18.09
N LEU A 232 18.05 15.73 18.41
CA LEU A 232 18.53 14.68 17.50
C LEU A 232 17.66 14.54 16.24
N ALA A 233 16.39 14.95 16.31
CA ALA A 233 15.54 15.07 15.13
C ALA A 233 15.84 16.33 14.30
N GLU A 234 16.99 16.99 14.50
CA GLU A 234 17.43 18.20 13.79
C GLU A 234 18.71 17.98 12.98
N HIS A 235 19.30 16.78 13.04
CA HIS A 235 20.61 16.51 12.47
C HIS A 235 20.67 15.18 11.71
N TRP A 236 21.58 15.13 10.73
CA TRP A 236 21.94 13.93 10.01
C TRP A 236 23.09 13.21 10.72
N TYR A 237 22.98 11.89 10.84
CA TYR A 237 23.98 11.02 11.45
C TYR A 237 24.58 10.09 10.40
N ALA A 238 25.91 10.00 10.34
CA ALA A 238 26.56 8.99 9.52
C ALA A 238 26.36 7.60 10.12
N VAL A 239 26.25 6.62 9.22
CA VAL A 239 26.23 5.20 9.56
C VAL A 239 27.60 4.60 9.25
N ASP A 240 28.25 4.07 10.29
CA ASP A 240 29.49 3.30 10.13
C ASP A 240 29.16 1.87 9.69
N GLY A 241 29.23 1.63 8.38
CA GLY A 241 29.03 0.31 7.75
C GLY A 241 27.57 -0.09 7.52
N ALA A 242 27.32 -0.91 6.50
CA ALA A 242 25.97 -1.26 6.04
C ALA A 242 25.12 -2.12 7.02
N GLN A 243 25.71 -2.64 8.10
CA GLN A 243 25.04 -3.54 9.06
C GLN A 243 24.04 -2.87 10.00
N VAL A 244 23.98 -1.53 10.03
CA VAL A 244 23.12 -0.75 10.96
C VAL A 244 21.77 -0.39 10.34
N LEU A 245 21.51 -0.84 9.10
CA LEU A 245 20.24 -0.61 8.43
C LEU A 245 19.25 -1.71 8.80
N THR A 246 18.10 -1.31 9.35
CA THR A 246 17.00 -2.25 9.59
C THR A 246 16.39 -2.65 8.26
N GLY A 247 16.05 -3.93 8.09
CA GLY A 247 15.47 -4.45 6.84
C GLY A 247 16.45 -4.78 5.71
N VAL A 248 17.71 -4.34 5.81
CA VAL A 248 18.75 -4.59 4.78
C VAL A 248 19.33 -6.00 4.87
N SER A 249 18.72 -6.88 5.65
CA SER A 249 19.05 -8.33 5.66
C SER A 249 18.96 -8.99 4.27
N SER A 250 18.24 -8.39 3.32
CA SER A 250 18.09 -8.84 1.93
C SER A 250 19.09 -8.22 0.94
N VAL A 251 19.78 -7.14 1.29
CA VAL A 251 20.76 -6.48 0.41
C VAL A 251 22.16 -6.90 0.86
N ASN A 252 22.93 -7.51 -0.03
CA ASN A 252 24.32 -7.81 0.26
C ASN A 252 25.04 -6.51 0.67
N ALA A 253 25.52 -6.42 1.91
CA ALA A 253 26.22 -5.25 2.46
C ALA A 253 27.34 -4.75 1.53
N ASP A 254 27.91 -5.65 0.73
CA ASP A 254 28.91 -5.35 -0.29
C ASP A 254 28.42 -4.37 -1.39
N ILE A 255 27.12 -4.35 -1.70
CA ILE A 255 26.52 -3.45 -2.71
C ILE A 255 26.64 -1.98 -2.26
N LEU A 256 26.62 -1.73 -0.94
CA LEU A 256 26.64 -0.40 -0.37
C LEU A 256 28.02 0.01 0.19
N LYS A 257 29.06 -0.80 0.01
CA LYS A 257 30.39 -0.57 0.62
C LYS A 257 31.02 0.79 0.28
N ASP A 258 30.78 1.30 -0.93
CA ASP A 258 31.31 2.58 -1.42
C ASP A 258 30.29 3.73 -1.27
N THR A 259 29.24 3.52 -0.47
CA THR A 259 28.18 4.51 -0.21
C THR A 259 28.36 5.14 1.16
N HIS A 260 28.36 6.46 1.23
CA HIS A 260 28.24 7.18 2.49
C HIS A 260 26.77 7.25 2.88
N ILE A 261 26.42 6.60 3.98
CA ILE A 261 25.04 6.46 4.42
C ILE A 261 24.80 7.39 5.61
N TYR A 262 23.70 8.12 5.55
CA TYR A 262 23.24 9.02 6.60
C TYR A 262 21.81 8.70 6.96
N PHE A 263 21.44 8.86 8.22
CA PHE A 263 20.06 8.81 8.64
C PHE A 263 19.68 10.03 9.45
N MET A 264 18.41 10.41 9.36
CA MET A 264 17.77 11.39 10.21
C MET A 264 16.51 10.74 10.82
N PRO A 265 16.39 10.72 12.15
CA PRO A 265 15.18 10.24 12.79
C PRO A 265 13.98 11.15 12.47
N THR A 266 12.85 10.55 12.07
CA THR A 266 11.60 11.26 11.76
C THR A 266 10.47 10.79 12.69
N ASP A 267 9.64 11.74 13.10
CA ASP A 267 8.47 11.49 13.95
C ASP A 267 7.18 11.68 13.14
N TYR A 268 6.07 11.16 13.67
CA TYR A 268 4.73 11.37 13.16
C TYR A 268 4.18 12.77 13.55
N THR A 269 3.09 13.22 12.92
CA THR A 269 2.51 14.57 13.12
C THR A 269 1.79 14.79 14.47
N ARG A 270 2.04 13.96 15.48
CA ARG A 270 1.37 13.98 16.81
C ARG A 270 1.57 15.24 17.66
N ASN A 271 2.43 16.17 17.25
CA ASN A 271 2.81 17.37 17.99
C ASN A 271 2.41 18.67 17.24
N VAL A 272 1.16 18.77 16.79
CA VAL A 272 0.60 19.98 16.17
C VAL A 272 -0.03 20.90 17.22
N GLU A 273 -0.10 22.20 16.91
CA GLU A 273 -0.72 23.22 17.78
C GLU A 273 -2.22 22.94 18.00
N TRP A 274 -2.91 22.38 16.99
CA TRP A 274 -4.32 21.97 17.05
C TRP A 274 -4.45 20.45 17.26
N TYR A 275 -4.04 19.99 18.44
CA TYR A 275 -4.12 18.58 18.83
C TYR A 275 -5.57 18.11 19.03
N ASN A 276 -5.89 16.92 18.51
CA ASN A 276 -7.09 16.16 18.85
C ASN A 276 -6.73 14.70 19.13
N GLU A 277 -7.68 13.94 19.70
CA GLU A 277 -7.41 12.56 20.13
C GLU A 277 -7.03 11.62 18.97
N GLN A 278 -7.43 11.93 17.73
CA GLN A 278 -7.09 11.12 16.56
C GLN A 278 -5.58 11.06 16.30
N SER A 279 -4.82 12.03 16.81
CA SER A 279 -3.35 12.05 16.71
C SER A 279 -2.68 10.82 17.34
N LYS A 280 -3.37 10.09 18.25
CA LYS A 280 -2.93 8.80 18.78
C LYS A 280 -2.71 7.75 17.68
N LEU A 281 -3.42 7.86 16.56
CA LEU A 281 -3.37 6.93 15.42
C LEU A 281 -2.37 7.32 14.35
N SER A 282 -1.61 8.40 14.54
CA SER A 282 -0.65 8.89 13.54
C SER A 282 0.38 7.84 13.13
N TYR A 283 0.76 6.90 14.02
CA TYR A 283 1.65 5.79 13.67
C TYR A 283 1.08 4.85 12.60
N PHE A 284 -0.24 4.76 12.49
CA PHE A 284 -0.95 3.94 11.53
C PHE A 284 -1.38 4.77 10.31
N THR A 285 -2.02 5.92 10.53
CA THR A 285 -2.56 6.74 9.42
C THR A 285 -1.45 7.36 8.57
N GLU A 286 -0.26 7.58 9.12
CA GLU A 286 0.90 8.12 8.40
C GLU A 286 1.96 7.07 8.07
N ASP A 287 1.67 5.80 8.33
CA ASP A 287 2.51 4.70 7.89
C ASP A 287 2.69 4.75 6.36
N VAL A 288 3.93 4.74 5.89
CA VAL A 288 4.22 4.98 4.48
C VAL A 288 3.73 3.86 3.57
N GLU A 289 3.72 2.61 4.05
CA GLU A 289 3.23 1.48 3.26
C GLU A 289 1.70 1.39 3.32
N TRP A 290 1.07 1.82 4.41
CA TRP A 290 -0.39 1.98 4.46
C TRP A 290 -0.89 2.98 3.42
N ASN A 291 -0.22 4.13 3.31
CA ASN A 291 -0.56 5.14 2.31
C ASN A 291 -0.22 4.67 0.88
N ALA A 292 0.90 3.96 0.69
CA ALA A 292 1.27 3.41 -0.62
C ALA A 292 0.32 2.28 -1.08
N TYR A 293 -0.17 1.45 -0.16
CA TYR A 293 -1.15 0.40 -0.45
C TYR A 293 -2.38 0.98 -1.15
N TRP A 294 -2.93 2.09 -0.64
CA TRP A 294 -4.06 2.76 -1.27
C TRP A 294 -3.76 3.36 -2.63
N TYR A 295 -2.58 3.97 -2.77
CA TYR A 295 -2.11 4.49 -4.05
C TYR A 295 -2.07 3.38 -5.12
N TYR A 296 -1.46 2.24 -4.79
CA TYR A 296 -1.33 1.13 -5.74
C TYR A 296 -2.66 0.42 -6.02
N ALA A 297 -3.54 0.26 -5.03
CA ALA A 297 -4.89 -0.24 -5.27
C ALA A 297 -5.66 0.60 -6.31
N HIS A 298 -5.39 1.92 -6.39
CA HIS A 298 -5.94 2.80 -7.43
C HIS A 298 -5.13 2.81 -8.73
N MET A 299 -3.88 2.36 -8.73
CA MET A 299 -3.11 2.18 -9.96
C MET A 299 -3.55 0.92 -10.71
N ASP A 300 -3.81 -0.18 -9.98
CA ASP A 300 -4.30 -1.45 -10.52
C ASP A 300 -5.56 -1.27 -11.35
N TYR A 301 -6.54 -0.52 -10.83
CA TYR A 301 -7.82 -0.32 -11.50
C TYR A 301 -8.23 1.15 -11.53
N ALA A 302 -7.33 2.00 -12.07
CA ALA A 302 -7.58 3.43 -12.18
C ALA A 302 -8.96 3.69 -12.82
N TYR A 303 -9.80 4.44 -12.10
CA TYR A 303 -11.24 4.57 -12.37
C TYR A 303 -11.60 4.97 -13.81
N PHE A 304 -10.72 5.65 -14.54
CA PHE A 304 -10.96 6.08 -15.93
C PHE A 304 -10.56 5.04 -16.99
N LEU A 305 -9.85 3.97 -16.61
CA LEU A 305 -9.52 2.85 -17.49
C LEU A 305 -10.75 1.95 -17.64
N ASN A 306 -11.14 1.67 -18.88
CA ASN A 306 -12.28 0.81 -19.18
C ASN A 306 -11.86 -0.65 -19.35
N SER A 307 -12.58 -1.57 -18.72
CA SER A 307 -12.26 -2.98 -18.67
C SER A 307 -12.25 -3.67 -20.04
N SER A 308 -13.04 -3.19 -21.00
CA SER A 308 -13.03 -3.70 -22.38
C SER A 308 -11.83 -3.22 -23.22
N GLN A 309 -11.22 -2.10 -22.84
CA GLN A 309 -10.10 -1.49 -23.55
C GLN A 309 -8.73 -1.94 -23.01
N TYR A 310 -8.64 -2.25 -21.71
CA TYR A 310 -7.39 -2.54 -20.99
C TYR A 310 -7.33 -3.98 -20.44
N ASP A 311 -8.07 -4.91 -21.03
CA ASP A 311 -8.08 -6.35 -20.69
C ASP A 311 -8.40 -6.68 -19.22
N PHE A 312 -9.34 -5.95 -18.62
CA PHE A 312 -9.84 -6.24 -17.26
C PHE A 312 -11.19 -6.98 -17.28
N ALA A 313 -11.65 -7.47 -18.42
CA ALA A 313 -12.97 -8.08 -18.54
C ALA A 313 -13.13 -9.38 -17.72
N SER A 314 -12.01 -10.04 -17.39
CA SER A 314 -11.92 -11.21 -16.51
C SER A 314 -11.87 -10.85 -15.02
N GLU A 315 -11.73 -9.57 -14.69
CA GLU A 315 -11.52 -9.09 -13.32
C GLU A 315 -12.82 -8.68 -12.64
N ARG A 316 -12.84 -8.77 -11.30
CA ARG A 316 -13.98 -8.38 -10.45
C ARG A 316 -13.72 -7.00 -9.85
N ARG A 317 -13.60 -6.00 -10.72
CA ARG A 317 -13.08 -4.67 -10.41
C ARG A 317 -13.86 -3.97 -9.29
N GLY A 318 -15.17 -3.84 -9.46
CA GLY A 318 -16.03 -3.17 -8.49
C GLY A 318 -16.02 -3.91 -7.15
N GLU A 319 -16.10 -5.23 -7.18
CA GLU A 319 -16.00 -6.04 -5.97
C GLU A 319 -14.64 -5.88 -5.27
N TYR A 320 -13.54 -5.84 -6.01
CA TYR A 320 -12.20 -5.59 -5.48
C TYR A 320 -12.09 -4.21 -4.83
N TRP A 321 -12.65 -3.17 -5.46
CA TRP A 321 -12.70 -1.82 -4.87
C TRP A 321 -13.52 -1.79 -3.57
N ALA A 322 -14.69 -2.46 -3.56
CA ALA A 322 -15.53 -2.59 -2.38
C ALA A 322 -14.81 -3.32 -1.23
N HIS A 323 -14.10 -4.40 -1.55
CA HIS A 323 -13.29 -5.16 -0.61
C HIS A 323 -12.16 -4.29 -0.02
N ASN A 324 -11.41 -3.56 -0.85
CA ASN A 324 -10.35 -2.66 -0.37
C ASN A 324 -10.90 -1.55 0.55
N MET A 325 -12.05 -0.98 0.23
CA MET A 325 -12.71 0.01 1.08
C MET A 325 -13.15 -0.60 2.43
N GLN A 326 -13.68 -1.83 2.42
CA GLN A 326 -14.05 -2.54 3.65
C GLN A 326 -12.81 -2.84 4.51
N THR A 327 -11.77 -3.41 3.92
CA THR A 327 -10.49 -3.74 4.58
C THR A 327 -9.88 -2.48 5.20
N MET A 328 -9.87 -1.36 4.47
CA MET A 328 -9.43 -0.06 4.99
C MET A 328 -10.21 0.37 6.24
N LEU A 329 -11.54 0.32 6.18
CA LEU A 329 -12.41 0.74 7.29
C LEU A 329 -12.27 -0.20 8.50
N ALA A 330 -12.28 -1.51 8.28
CA ALA A 330 -12.12 -2.51 9.32
C ALA A 330 -10.77 -2.37 10.01
N ARG A 331 -9.68 -2.23 9.24
CA ARG A 331 -8.33 -2.13 9.79
C ARG A 331 -8.12 -0.86 10.60
N TYR A 332 -8.66 0.27 10.14
CA TYR A 332 -8.69 1.52 10.89
C TYR A 332 -9.53 1.40 12.15
N TYR A 333 -10.72 0.77 12.06
CA TYR A 333 -11.57 0.52 13.22
C TYR A 333 -10.87 -0.34 14.29
N TRP A 334 -10.08 -1.34 13.90
CA TRP A 334 -9.29 -2.12 14.86
C TRP A 334 -8.35 -1.23 15.66
N GLU A 335 -7.57 -0.35 15.01
CA GLU A 335 -6.69 0.58 15.74
C GLU A 335 -7.47 1.48 16.67
N ARG A 336 -8.61 2.02 16.22
CA ARG A 336 -9.48 2.86 17.06
C ARG A 336 -9.92 2.13 18.33
N LEU A 337 -10.30 0.87 18.23
CA LEU A 337 -10.69 0.07 19.39
C LEU A 337 -9.52 -0.12 20.35
N THR A 338 -8.31 -0.40 19.84
CA THR A 338 -7.13 -0.59 20.69
C THR A 338 -6.69 0.69 21.41
N GLN A 339 -6.94 1.86 20.80
CA GLN A 339 -6.65 3.18 21.38
C GLN A 339 -7.85 3.81 22.11
N GLU A 340 -8.93 3.05 22.31
CA GLU A 340 -10.17 3.48 22.98
C GLU A 340 -10.84 4.72 22.34
N LEU A 341 -10.72 4.89 21.01
CA LEU A 341 -11.29 5.99 20.24
C LEU A 341 -12.73 5.73 19.74
N GLY A 342 -13.26 4.54 20.00
CA GLY A 342 -14.63 4.17 19.65
C GLY A 342 -14.88 4.00 18.15
N GLU A 343 -16.15 4.12 17.75
CA GLU A 343 -16.58 3.99 16.36
C GLU A 343 -15.95 5.05 15.44
N ILE A 344 -15.82 4.72 14.14
CA ILE A 344 -15.43 5.71 13.12
C ILE A 344 -16.52 6.81 13.09
N PRO A 345 -16.17 8.10 13.24
CA PRO A 345 -17.15 9.19 13.24
C PRO A 345 -17.96 9.22 11.96
N GLU A 346 -19.26 9.49 12.07
CA GLU A 346 -20.10 9.67 10.90
C GLU A 346 -19.96 11.08 10.34
N TYR A 347 -19.85 11.18 9.02
CA TYR A 347 -19.91 12.45 8.32
C TYR A 347 -21.35 12.81 7.96
N SER A 348 -21.75 14.05 8.25
CA SER A 348 -23.00 14.65 7.80
C SER A 348 -22.74 16.03 7.22
N SER A 349 -23.29 16.31 6.04
CA SER A 349 -23.21 17.63 5.43
C SER A 349 -24.02 18.70 6.18
N LEU A 350 -24.78 18.32 7.22
CA LEU A 350 -25.61 19.24 8.00
C LEU A 350 -24.97 19.70 9.30
N SER A 351 -23.87 19.07 9.72
CA SER A 351 -23.16 19.36 10.96
C SER A 351 -21.70 19.71 10.68
N THR A 352 -21.07 20.35 11.67
CA THR A 352 -19.61 20.50 11.70
C THR A 352 -18.95 19.13 11.85
N TYR A 353 -17.75 18.98 11.29
CA TYR A 353 -16.91 17.82 11.50
C TYR A 353 -15.86 18.15 12.57
N GLU A 354 -15.93 17.48 13.72
CA GLU A 354 -15.14 17.82 14.92
C GLU A 354 -13.63 17.63 14.70
N GLU A 355 -13.24 16.58 13.97
CA GLU A 355 -11.84 16.13 13.88
C GLU A 355 -11.07 16.87 12.77
N GLY A 356 -10.26 17.85 13.16
CA GLY A 356 -9.29 18.51 12.29
C GLY A 356 -8.06 17.66 11.99
N TYR A 357 -7.24 18.09 11.04
CA TYR A 357 -5.96 17.47 10.74
C TYR A 357 -5.00 18.46 10.03
N GLN A 358 -3.74 18.49 10.48
CA GLN A 358 -2.67 19.28 9.89
C GLN A 358 -1.52 18.37 9.43
N PRO A 359 -1.30 18.20 8.12
CA PRO A 359 -0.37 17.19 7.60
C PRO A 359 1.12 17.48 7.82
N GLN A 360 1.49 18.74 8.08
CA GLN A 360 2.89 19.21 8.14
C GLN A 360 3.73 18.87 6.89
N LEU A 361 3.08 18.57 5.76
CA LEU A 361 3.71 18.28 4.47
C LEU A 361 3.91 19.55 3.64
N ASN A 362 4.97 19.55 2.84
CA ASN A 362 5.17 20.48 1.74
C ASN A 362 5.12 19.69 0.44
N SER A 363 4.49 20.24 -0.59
CA SER A 363 4.62 19.71 -1.94
C SER A 363 6.02 20.00 -2.49
N TYR A 364 6.44 19.24 -3.51
CA TYR A 364 7.70 19.43 -4.23
C TYR A 364 7.87 20.85 -4.81
N ASN A 365 6.78 21.57 -5.03
CA ASN A 365 6.81 22.98 -5.43
C ASN A 365 7.03 23.97 -4.27
N GLY A 366 7.30 23.48 -3.05
CA GLY A 366 7.53 24.28 -1.85
C GLY A 366 6.27 24.83 -1.18
N ILE A 367 5.08 24.58 -1.74
CA ILE A 367 3.81 25.03 -1.16
C ILE A 367 3.36 24.03 -0.07
N LYS A 368 2.92 24.55 1.07
CA LYS A 368 2.37 23.74 2.17
C LYS A 368 1.06 23.08 1.76
N PHE A 369 0.86 21.85 2.21
CA PHE A 369 -0.45 21.21 2.11
C PHE A 369 -1.47 21.95 2.98
N GLY A 370 -2.69 22.06 2.46
CA GLY A 370 -3.84 22.55 3.21
C GLY A 370 -4.12 21.69 4.45
N PHE A 371 -4.72 22.31 5.46
CA PHE A 371 -5.13 21.66 6.70
C PHE A 371 -6.61 21.90 6.96
N ARG A 372 -7.21 21.07 7.81
CA ARG A 372 -8.57 21.25 8.30
C ARG A 372 -8.54 21.53 9.80
N GLU A 373 -9.17 22.61 10.22
CA GLU A 373 -9.33 22.94 11.64
C GLU A 373 -10.30 21.98 12.33
N ASN A 374 -10.27 21.90 13.66
CA ASN A 374 -11.31 21.22 14.42
C ASN A 374 -12.65 21.97 14.24
N ASP A 375 -13.77 21.25 14.39
CA ASP A 375 -15.13 21.78 14.22
C ASP A 375 -15.38 22.43 12.84
N PHE A 376 -14.81 21.84 11.79
CA PHE A 376 -14.87 22.36 10.44
C PHE A 376 -16.29 22.38 9.87
N ASP A 377 -16.76 23.57 9.49
CA ASP A 377 -18.06 23.76 8.83
C ASP A 377 -17.93 23.78 7.31
N HIS A 378 -18.25 22.66 6.68
CA HIS A 378 -18.23 22.51 5.22
C HIS A 378 -19.21 23.44 4.48
N LYS A 379 -20.27 23.95 5.14
CA LYS A 379 -21.23 24.87 4.52
C LYS A 379 -20.77 26.32 4.53
N ARG A 380 -19.82 26.67 5.39
CA ARG A 380 -19.44 28.07 5.62
C ARG A 380 -18.62 28.67 4.47
N TYR A 381 -17.98 27.84 3.64
CA TYR A 381 -17.04 28.27 2.61
C TYR A 381 -17.04 27.39 1.36
N THR A 382 -18.13 27.28 0.57
CA THR A 382 -18.05 26.40 -0.61
C THR A 382 -18.87 26.78 -1.85
N ASN A 383 -18.40 26.25 -2.98
CA ASN A 383 -19.04 26.24 -4.29
C ASN A 383 -20.31 25.35 -4.24
N PHE A 384 -21.48 25.98 -4.04
CA PHE A 384 -22.77 25.28 -3.93
C PHE A 384 -23.14 24.47 -5.17
N ASP A 385 -22.71 24.87 -6.37
CA ASP A 385 -22.93 24.09 -7.59
C ASP A 385 -22.22 22.74 -7.50
N GLN A 386 -20.93 22.76 -7.18
CA GLN A 386 -20.13 21.54 -7.03
C GLN A 386 -20.70 20.62 -5.94
N PHE A 387 -21.11 21.17 -4.80
CA PHE A 387 -21.78 20.43 -3.74
C PHE A 387 -23.03 19.72 -4.24
N ASN A 388 -23.93 20.46 -4.88
CA ASN A 388 -25.20 19.94 -5.38
C ASN A 388 -24.98 18.84 -6.41
N ARG A 389 -23.94 18.96 -7.25
CA ARG A 389 -23.61 17.98 -8.30
C ARG A 389 -23.23 16.62 -7.74
N PHE A 390 -22.29 16.55 -6.78
CA PHE A 390 -21.90 15.24 -6.23
C PHE A 390 -22.97 14.69 -5.28
N MET A 391 -23.65 15.54 -4.51
CA MET A 391 -24.74 15.10 -3.62
C MET A 391 -25.95 14.58 -4.40
N PHE A 392 -26.26 15.17 -5.56
CA PHE A 392 -27.29 14.64 -6.46
C PHE A 392 -26.95 13.23 -6.93
N TYR A 393 -25.70 13.00 -7.35
CA TYR A 393 -25.26 11.66 -7.76
C TYR A 393 -25.34 10.64 -6.63
N TYR A 394 -24.81 10.98 -5.44
CA TYR A 394 -24.91 10.12 -4.26
C TYR A 394 -26.37 9.74 -3.95
N ARG A 395 -27.29 10.72 -3.96
CA ARG A 395 -28.73 10.48 -3.75
C ARG A 395 -29.33 9.58 -4.82
N ARG A 396 -28.94 9.76 -6.09
CA ARG A 396 -29.40 8.92 -7.20
C ARG A 396 -29.00 7.47 -6.99
N VAL A 397 -27.73 7.19 -6.65
CA VAL A 397 -27.26 5.82 -6.40
C VAL A 397 -28.03 5.19 -5.23
N THR A 398 -28.25 5.93 -4.14
CA THR A 398 -29.05 5.41 -3.01
C THR A 398 -30.51 5.13 -3.38
N LEU A 399 -31.11 5.93 -4.27
CA LEU A 399 -32.47 5.72 -4.74
C LEU A 399 -32.57 4.48 -5.64
N LEU A 400 -31.60 4.27 -6.54
CA LEU A 400 -31.53 3.07 -7.38
C LEU A 400 -31.45 1.80 -6.52
N LEU A 401 -30.62 1.82 -5.48
CA LEU A 401 -30.54 0.73 -4.51
C LEU A 401 -31.90 0.43 -3.84
N GLU A 402 -32.65 1.46 -3.47
CA GLU A 402 -33.97 1.30 -2.86
C GLU A 402 -35.01 0.73 -3.84
N GLN A 403 -34.97 1.16 -5.11
CA GLN A 403 -35.81 0.62 -6.18
C GLN A 403 -35.52 -0.87 -6.47
N GLY A 404 -34.30 -1.33 -6.18
CA GLY A 404 -33.90 -2.74 -6.30
C GLY A 404 -33.60 -3.19 -7.73
N HIS A 405 -33.62 -2.29 -8.71
CA HIS A 405 -33.23 -2.59 -10.09
C HIS A 405 -32.69 -1.33 -10.78
N ILE A 406 -31.93 -1.53 -11.85
CA ILE A 406 -31.40 -0.47 -12.70
C ILE A 406 -31.76 -0.79 -14.15
N THR A 407 -32.29 0.18 -14.87
CA THR A 407 -32.50 0.09 -16.31
C THR A 407 -31.36 0.83 -17.01
N THR A 408 -30.52 0.12 -17.75
CA THR A 408 -29.43 0.70 -18.56
C THR A 408 -29.98 1.44 -19.78
N GLY A 409 -29.17 2.32 -20.39
CA GLY A 409 -29.57 3.09 -21.58
C GLY A 409 -30.05 2.25 -22.78
N ASN A 410 -29.65 0.98 -22.89
CA ASN A 410 -30.11 0.04 -23.92
C ASN A 410 -31.42 -0.70 -23.54
N GLY A 411 -32.02 -0.40 -22.38
CA GLY A 411 -33.26 -0.99 -21.88
C GLY A 411 -33.09 -2.32 -21.11
N THR A 412 -31.85 -2.79 -20.88
CA THR A 412 -31.62 -3.97 -20.02
C THR A 412 -31.91 -3.63 -18.56
N VAL A 413 -32.64 -4.51 -17.88
CA VAL A 413 -32.95 -4.37 -16.45
C VAL A 413 -32.03 -5.27 -15.65
N ILE A 414 -31.22 -4.67 -14.79
CA ILE A 414 -30.31 -5.32 -13.85
C ILE A 414 -30.99 -5.37 -12.48
N ASP A 415 -31.07 -6.56 -11.90
CA ASP A 415 -31.70 -6.80 -10.59
C ASP A 415 -30.67 -6.64 -9.45
N LEU A 416 -30.84 -5.61 -8.62
CA LEU A 416 -29.97 -5.31 -7.49
C LEU A 416 -30.27 -6.15 -6.24
N ARG A 417 -31.08 -7.22 -6.35
CA ARG A 417 -31.31 -8.19 -5.27
C ARG A 417 -30.47 -9.46 -5.43
N LYS A 418 -29.50 -9.43 -6.35
CA LYS A 418 -28.63 -10.56 -6.67
C LYS A 418 -27.18 -10.30 -6.26
N PRO A 419 -26.43 -11.31 -5.80
CA PRO A 419 -25.03 -11.16 -5.40
C PRO A 419 -24.13 -10.57 -6.49
N GLU A 420 -24.36 -10.96 -7.75
CA GLU A 420 -23.59 -10.51 -8.92
C GLU A 420 -23.72 -8.99 -9.16
N SER A 421 -24.77 -8.36 -8.60
CA SER A 421 -24.94 -6.91 -8.66
C SER A 421 -23.99 -6.13 -7.74
N MET A 422 -23.14 -6.81 -6.95
CA MET A 422 -22.04 -6.17 -6.22
C MET A 422 -21.15 -5.36 -7.17
N GLU A 423 -20.78 -5.95 -8.31
CA GLU A 423 -19.95 -5.31 -9.33
C GLU A 423 -20.61 -4.01 -9.83
N VAL A 424 -21.90 -4.06 -10.16
CA VAL A 424 -22.65 -2.90 -10.63
C VAL A 424 -22.76 -1.81 -9.56
N MET A 425 -23.09 -2.19 -8.33
CA MET A 425 -23.23 -1.24 -7.23
C MET A 425 -21.92 -0.56 -6.86
N ALA A 426 -20.82 -1.31 -6.85
CA ALA A 426 -19.50 -0.77 -6.60
C ALA A 426 -19.05 0.14 -7.75
N ASN A 427 -19.27 -0.23 -9.02
CA ASN A 427 -18.92 0.62 -10.17
C ASN A 427 -19.69 1.96 -10.16
N LEU A 428 -20.95 1.97 -9.73
CA LEU A 428 -21.74 3.19 -9.50
C LEU A 428 -21.18 4.04 -8.36
N LEU A 429 -20.81 3.43 -7.24
CA LEU A 429 -20.25 4.14 -6.10
C LEU A 429 -18.78 4.53 -6.27
N GLU A 430 -18.06 3.94 -7.22
CA GLU A 430 -16.74 4.39 -7.59
C GLU A 430 -16.83 5.53 -8.62
N GLY A 431 -17.80 5.47 -9.54
CA GLY A 431 -17.87 6.35 -10.70
C GLY A 431 -16.82 5.99 -11.75
N ASN A 432 -16.63 4.71 -12.06
CA ASN A 432 -15.59 4.26 -12.97
C ASN A 432 -16.07 4.14 -14.44
N ALA A 433 -15.13 3.88 -15.35
CA ALA A 433 -15.35 3.86 -16.79
C ALA A 433 -16.14 2.63 -17.29
N ASP A 434 -16.44 1.66 -16.42
CA ASP A 434 -17.26 0.48 -16.76
C ASP A 434 -18.76 0.73 -16.60
N LEU A 435 -19.13 1.94 -16.17
CA LEU A 435 -20.51 2.36 -16.06
C LEU A 435 -21.22 2.44 -17.41
N PHE A 436 -22.47 1.98 -17.39
CA PHE A 436 -23.33 1.89 -18.58
C PHE A 436 -23.76 3.27 -19.13
N ASP A 437 -23.65 4.36 -18.36
CA ASP A 437 -24.20 5.67 -18.73
C ASP A 437 -23.27 6.88 -18.41
N SER A 438 -22.95 7.62 -19.47
CA SER A 438 -22.48 9.01 -19.53
C SER A 438 -21.12 9.38 -18.89
N HIS A 439 -20.36 10.19 -19.64
CA HIS A 439 -19.10 10.81 -19.24
C HIS A 439 -19.19 11.65 -17.95
N TYR A 440 -20.37 12.15 -17.57
CA TYR A 440 -20.56 12.97 -16.36
C TYR A 440 -20.48 12.13 -15.08
N GLU A 441 -20.91 10.87 -15.13
CA GLU A 441 -20.91 9.95 -13.98
C GLU A 441 -19.50 9.52 -13.59
N ILE A 442 -18.51 9.69 -14.46
CA ILE A 442 -17.11 9.34 -14.18
C ILE A 442 -16.44 10.37 -13.24
N TYR A 443 -16.94 11.61 -13.18
CA TYR A 443 -16.25 12.70 -12.47
C TYR A 443 -16.87 13.10 -11.14
N TRP A 444 -18.01 12.54 -10.72
CA TRP A 444 -18.65 13.01 -9.47
C TRP A 444 -17.71 12.83 -8.27
N ARG A 445 -16.93 11.75 -8.23
CA ARG A 445 -15.95 11.48 -7.15
C ARG A 445 -14.80 12.48 -7.18
N VAL A 446 -14.29 12.79 -8.35
CA VAL A 446 -13.27 13.84 -8.51
C VAL A 446 -13.84 15.18 -8.00
N LEU A 447 -15.07 15.51 -8.37
CA LEU A 447 -15.73 16.73 -7.92
C LEU A 447 -15.96 16.78 -6.40
N SER A 448 -16.27 15.65 -5.75
CA SER A 448 -16.41 15.61 -4.29
C SER A 448 -15.07 15.83 -3.58
N HIS A 449 -13.98 15.20 -4.04
CA HIS A 449 -12.66 15.41 -3.45
C HIS A 449 -12.16 16.84 -3.65
N MET A 450 -12.35 17.39 -4.85
CA MET A 450 -12.05 18.80 -5.13
C MET A 450 -12.85 19.74 -4.22
N TYR A 451 -14.13 19.45 -3.95
CA TYR A 451 -14.96 20.27 -3.07
C TYR A 451 -14.39 20.31 -1.65
N PHE A 452 -14.04 19.16 -1.08
CA PHE A 452 -13.47 19.08 0.27
C PHE A 452 -12.06 19.66 0.36
N ALA A 453 -11.31 19.66 -0.75
CA ALA A 453 -10.01 20.31 -0.85
C ALA A 453 -10.07 21.83 -1.16
N GLY A 454 -11.26 22.39 -1.40
CA GLY A 454 -11.42 23.80 -1.80
C GLY A 454 -10.90 24.11 -3.22
N ALA A 455 -10.85 23.12 -4.11
CA ALA A 455 -10.37 23.26 -5.48
C ALA A 455 -11.54 23.46 -6.48
N GLU A 456 -11.40 24.47 -7.34
CA GLU A 456 -12.40 24.78 -8.38
C GLU A 456 -12.38 23.75 -9.52
N PRO A 457 -13.55 23.26 -10.01
CA PRO A 457 -13.64 22.13 -10.96
C PRO A 457 -12.85 22.25 -12.27
N ASN A 458 -12.55 23.47 -12.74
CA ASN A 458 -11.83 23.72 -13.98
C ASN A 458 -10.49 24.44 -13.76
N ALA A 459 -10.01 24.52 -12.52
CA ALA A 459 -8.72 25.12 -12.22
C ALA A 459 -7.58 24.25 -12.75
N LEU A 460 -6.58 24.87 -13.40
CA LEU A 460 -5.32 24.21 -13.75
C LEU A 460 -4.30 24.30 -12.60
N HIS A 461 -4.37 25.34 -11.77
CA HIS A 461 -3.51 25.49 -10.61
C HIS A 461 -4.36 25.34 -9.36
N VAL A 462 -3.96 24.43 -8.48
CA VAL A 462 -4.64 24.15 -7.21
C VAL A 462 -3.64 24.14 -6.08
N LEU A 463 -4.10 24.47 -4.87
CA LEU A 463 -3.27 24.33 -3.69
C LEU A 463 -3.12 22.84 -3.33
N PRO A 464 -1.93 22.39 -2.88
CA PRO A 464 -1.76 21.03 -2.41
C PRO A 464 -2.71 20.71 -1.25
N HIS A 465 -3.37 19.56 -1.31
CA HIS A 465 -4.27 19.10 -0.26
C HIS A 465 -4.24 17.58 -0.21
N ILE A 466 -4.24 17.01 1.00
CA ILE A 466 -4.07 15.55 1.18
C ILE A 466 -5.21 14.74 0.56
N PHE A 467 -6.39 15.34 0.45
CA PHE A 467 -7.60 14.70 -0.03
C PHE A 467 -7.70 14.62 -1.58
N ILE A 468 -6.72 15.15 -2.33
CA ILE A 468 -6.71 15.08 -3.80
C ILE A 468 -5.64 14.15 -4.38
N ASN A 469 -4.95 13.41 -3.51
CA ASN A 469 -3.91 12.43 -3.83
C ASN A 469 -4.11 11.15 -3.01
N TYR A 470 -4.04 9.99 -3.67
CA TYR A 470 -4.27 8.69 -3.03
C TYR A 470 -3.20 8.36 -2.00
N GLU A 471 -1.97 8.70 -2.29
CA GLU A 471 -0.80 8.47 -1.46
C GLU A 471 -0.74 9.33 -0.18
N THR A 472 -1.66 10.28 0.00
CA THR A 472 -1.69 11.15 1.19
C THR A 472 -2.99 11.10 1.97
N MET A 473 -4.09 10.61 1.38
CA MET A 473 -5.41 10.78 1.98
C MET A 473 -5.63 9.95 3.25
N PHE A 474 -4.96 8.80 3.40
CA PHE A 474 -5.11 7.93 4.58
C PHE A 474 -4.60 8.56 5.88
N ARG A 475 -3.82 9.64 5.77
CA ARG A 475 -3.35 10.43 6.91
C ARG A 475 -4.48 11.15 7.63
N ASP A 476 -5.55 11.49 6.91
CA ASP A 476 -6.67 12.28 7.41
C ASP A 476 -7.77 11.39 8.02
N PRO A 477 -8.16 11.58 9.29
CA PRO A 477 -9.33 10.92 9.88
C PRO A 477 -10.62 11.09 9.06
N PHE A 478 -10.79 12.23 8.38
CA PHE A 478 -11.97 12.50 7.54
C PHE A 478 -12.08 11.55 6.36
N THR A 479 -10.97 11.05 5.83
CA THR A 479 -10.98 10.08 4.73
C THR A 479 -11.77 8.83 5.12
N TYR A 480 -11.56 8.30 6.32
CA TYR A 480 -12.28 7.13 6.81
C TYR A 480 -13.77 7.43 7.04
N SER A 481 -14.11 8.61 7.58
CA SER A 481 -15.51 9.05 7.71
C SER A 481 -16.20 9.23 6.35
N TYR A 482 -15.49 9.78 5.37
CA TYR A 482 -15.96 9.97 4.00
C TYR A 482 -16.25 8.62 3.34
N TYR A 483 -15.28 7.71 3.30
CA TYR A 483 -15.45 6.39 2.67
C TYR A 483 -16.42 5.50 3.43
N LYS A 484 -16.52 5.60 4.76
CA LYS A 484 -17.56 4.92 5.55
C LYS A 484 -18.96 5.26 5.05
N ARG A 485 -19.20 6.52 4.65
CA ARG A 485 -20.50 6.94 4.10
C ARG A 485 -20.86 6.22 2.79
N PHE A 486 -19.88 5.97 1.91
CA PHE A 486 -20.10 5.22 0.68
C PHE A 486 -20.23 3.72 0.96
N TYR A 487 -19.39 3.19 1.85
CA TYR A 487 -19.48 1.79 2.25
C TYR A 487 -20.83 1.45 2.91
N GLN A 488 -21.45 2.37 3.66
CA GLN A 488 -22.82 2.18 4.18
C GLN A 488 -23.85 1.87 3.07
N VAL A 489 -23.66 2.36 1.85
CA VAL A 489 -24.53 2.04 0.70
C VAL A 489 -24.30 0.59 0.25
N LEU A 490 -23.05 0.13 0.19
CA LEU A 490 -22.71 -1.26 -0.11
C LEU A 490 -23.15 -2.22 1.00
N SER A 491 -22.96 -1.84 2.27
CA SER A 491 -23.47 -2.58 3.43
C SER A 491 -24.99 -2.73 3.34
N LYS A 492 -25.72 -1.64 3.05
CA LYS A 492 -27.18 -1.71 2.81
C LYS A 492 -27.52 -2.62 1.63
N PHE A 493 -26.76 -2.57 0.52
CA PHE A 493 -26.93 -3.51 -0.59
C PHE A 493 -26.78 -4.97 -0.15
N THR A 494 -25.69 -5.31 0.51
CA THR A 494 -25.46 -6.68 0.98
C THR A 494 -26.53 -7.15 1.97
N SER A 495 -27.12 -6.25 2.76
CA SER A 495 -28.24 -6.57 3.67
C SER A 495 -29.52 -7.07 2.96
N PHE A 496 -29.67 -6.77 1.67
CA PHE A 496 -30.80 -7.24 0.87
C PHE A 496 -30.54 -8.59 0.18
N LEU A 497 -29.30 -9.09 0.23
CA LEU A 497 -28.95 -10.38 -0.35
C LEU A 497 -29.43 -11.52 0.55
N PRO A 498 -29.80 -12.67 -0.02
CA PRO A 498 -30.14 -13.84 0.78
C PRO A 498 -28.91 -14.31 1.58
N ALA A 499 -29.13 -14.63 2.86
CA ALA A 499 -28.14 -15.31 3.68
C ALA A 499 -27.80 -16.69 3.09
N TYR A 500 -26.58 -17.16 3.30
CA TYR A 500 -26.20 -18.51 2.93
C TYR A 500 -27.02 -19.53 3.71
N ALA A 501 -27.57 -20.52 3.01
CA ALA A 501 -28.17 -21.68 3.65
C ALA A 501 -27.07 -22.63 4.16
N LYS A 502 -27.41 -23.48 5.12
CA LYS A 502 -26.48 -24.51 5.61
C LYS A 502 -25.92 -25.41 4.50
N THR A 503 -26.70 -25.68 3.46
CA THR A 503 -26.27 -26.46 2.30
C THR A 503 -25.19 -25.77 1.46
N ASP A 504 -25.14 -24.44 1.50
CA ASP A 504 -24.18 -23.64 0.74
C ASP A 504 -22.82 -23.58 1.45
N LEU A 505 -22.81 -23.80 2.77
CA LEU A 505 -21.63 -23.68 3.63
C LEU A 505 -21.07 -25.05 4.04
N LEU A 506 -21.92 -26.06 4.20
CA LEU A 506 -21.54 -27.38 4.67
C LEU A 506 -20.66 -28.09 3.63
N LEU A 507 -19.44 -28.46 4.04
CA LEU A 507 -18.59 -29.38 3.27
C LEU A 507 -18.73 -30.81 3.83
N PRO A 508 -19.42 -31.73 3.13
CA PRO A 508 -19.71 -33.06 3.68
C PRO A 508 -18.44 -33.86 3.96
N GLY A 509 -18.39 -34.44 5.16
CA GLY A 509 -17.26 -35.28 5.59
C GLY A 509 -15.99 -34.52 5.93
N VAL A 510 -16.03 -33.19 6.07
CA VAL A 510 -14.91 -32.37 6.59
C VAL A 510 -15.32 -31.71 7.89
N ARG A 511 -14.43 -31.77 8.88
CA ARG A 511 -14.60 -31.08 10.15
C ARG A 511 -13.30 -30.46 10.63
N VAL A 512 -13.34 -29.18 10.99
CA VAL A 512 -12.24 -28.52 11.69
C VAL A 512 -12.36 -28.88 13.17
N THR A 513 -11.43 -29.70 13.66
CA THR A 513 -11.49 -30.22 15.03
C THR A 513 -10.88 -29.23 16.02
N ASN A 514 -9.78 -28.58 15.63
CA ASN A 514 -9.12 -27.57 16.43
C ASN A 514 -8.23 -26.71 15.54
N VAL A 515 -8.00 -25.46 15.96
CA VAL A 515 -6.92 -24.63 15.42
C VAL A 515 -6.16 -24.02 16.59
N GLN A 516 -4.87 -24.31 16.68
CA GLN A 516 -3.98 -23.67 17.65
C GLN A 516 -3.32 -22.47 16.97
N VAL A 517 -3.20 -21.39 17.72
CA VAL A 517 -2.59 -20.15 17.22
C VAL A 517 -1.54 -19.76 18.23
N SER A 518 -0.33 -19.50 17.76
CA SER A 518 0.76 -19.04 18.62
C SER A 518 0.48 -17.62 19.14
N GLU A 519 1.36 -17.10 19.99
CA GLU A 519 1.19 -15.75 20.54
C GLU A 519 1.19 -14.70 19.44
N LEU A 520 0.17 -13.84 19.44
CA LEU A 520 0.08 -12.67 18.57
C LEU A 520 0.69 -11.49 19.32
N LEU A 521 1.91 -11.10 18.95
CA LEU A 521 2.66 -10.06 19.65
C LEU A 521 3.09 -8.96 18.71
N THR A 522 2.61 -7.75 18.98
CA THR A 522 3.04 -6.53 18.30
C THR A 522 4.12 -5.80 19.08
N TYR A 523 4.93 -5.03 18.39
CA TYR A 523 5.94 -4.15 18.96
C TYR A 523 6.22 -3.00 18.00
N PHE A 524 7.00 -2.03 18.42
CA PHE A 524 7.54 -1.03 17.52
C PHE A 524 9.03 -1.31 17.26
N ASP A 525 9.44 -1.18 16.00
CA ASP A 525 10.85 -1.18 15.58
C ASP A 525 11.15 0.02 14.68
N TYR A 526 12.41 0.16 14.28
CA TYR A 526 12.82 1.21 13.34
C TYR A 526 12.84 0.65 11.92
N SER A 527 12.34 1.44 10.98
CA SER A 527 12.55 1.23 9.55
C SER A 527 13.22 2.45 8.94
N ASP A 528 14.10 2.20 7.96
CA ASP A 528 14.82 3.21 7.21
C ASP A 528 14.23 3.34 5.80
N PHE A 529 14.00 4.58 5.37
CA PHE A 529 13.46 4.88 4.03
C PHE A 529 14.42 5.73 3.22
N ASP A 530 14.68 5.34 1.98
CA ASP A 530 15.56 6.10 1.10
C ASP A 530 14.91 7.42 0.67
N VAL A 531 15.48 8.52 1.16
CA VAL A 531 15.07 9.89 0.81
C VAL A 531 16.18 10.63 0.05
N SER A 532 17.12 9.89 -0.54
CA SER A 532 18.24 10.43 -1.33
C SER A 532 17.80 11.22 -2.56
N THR A 533 16.54 11.06 -2.99
CA THR A 533 15.94 11.86 -4.05
C THR A 533 15.79 13.34 -3.66
N LEU A 534 15.79 13.66 -2.35
CA LEU A 534 15.74 15.01 -1.81
C LEU A 534 17.10 15.73 -1.77
N LEU A 535 18.20 15.01 -2.05
CA LEU A 535 19.54 15.60 -2.05
C LEU A 535 19.65 16.71 -3.10
N ASN A 536 20.08 17.88 -2.65
CA ASN A 536 20.29 19.06 -3.50
C ASN A 536 21.75 19.25 -3.94
N ASP A 537 22.57 18.20 -3.89
CA ASP A 537 23.94 18.25 -4.39
C ASP A 537 24.00 18.04 -5.91
N LYS A 538 25.16 18.35 -6.51
CA LYS A 538 25.36 18.13 -7.94
C LYS A 538 25.48 16.63 -8.22
N MET A 539 24.70 16.13 -9.17
CA MET A 539 24.89 14.78 -9.70
C MET A 539 26.25 14.69 -10.39
N VAL A 540 27.00 13.63 -10.06
CA VAL A 540 28.32 13.35 -10.62
C VAL A 540 28.19 12.21 -11.62
N PHE A 541 28.80 12.38 -12.79
CA PHE A 541 28.86 11.36 -13.83
C PHE A 541 30.33 11.02 -14.11
N ASP A 542 30.64 9.73 -14.16
CA ASP A 542 31.94 9.19 -14.58
C ASP A 542 31.75 8.36 -15.84
N ASP A 543 32.44 8.73 -16.92
CA ASP A 543 32.26 8.18 -18.27
C ASP A 543 30.78 8.05 -18.71
N GLY A 544 29.97 9.07 -18.39
CA GLY A 544 28.54 9.11 -18.70
C GLY A 544 27.64 8.26 -17.79
N GLN A 545 28.20 7.54 -16.81
CA GLN A 545 27.43 6.79 -15.81
C GLN A 545 27.26 7.60 -14.53
N TYR A 546 26.06 7.54 -13.94
CA TYR A 546 25.78 8.26 -12.70
C TYR A 546 26.44 7.59 -11.50
N VAL A 547 27.18 8.38 -10.71
CA VAL A 547 27.85 7.92 -9.50
C VAL A 547 26.99 8.23 -8.29
N TRP A 548 26.25 7.22 -7.82
CA TRP A 548 25.44 7.32 -6.60
C TRP A 548 26.22 6.85 -5.37
N ASN A 549 26.89 7.76 -4.68
CA ASN A 549 27.78 7.44 -3.55
C ASN A 549 27.31 7.99 -2.19
N LYS A 550 26.09 8.55 -2.12
CA LYS A 550 25.47 9.06 -0.89
C LYS A 550 24.06 8.54 -0.76
N MET A 551 23.68 8.16 0.45
CA MET A 551 22.35 7.67 0.76
C MET A 551 21.81 8.41 1.98
N LEU A 552 20.66 9.05 1.86
CA LEU A 552 19.94 9.66 2.98
C LEU A 552 18.76 8.77 3.37
N LEU A 553 18.64 8.52 4.67
CA LEU A 553 17.61 7.67 5.23
C LEU A 553 16.72 8.42 6.22
N ALA A 554 15.42 8.35 6.02
CA ALA A 554 14.46 8.72 7.05
C ALA A 554 14.25 7.52 7.97
N ARG A 555 14.64 7.64 9.24
CA ARG A 555 14.48 6.58 10.23
C ARG A 555 13.20 6.81 11.04
N GLN A 556 12.19 5.98 10.84
CA GLN A 556 10.91 6.09 11.55
C GLN A 556 10.63 4.86 12.40
N GLN A 557 10.01 5.07 13.56
CA GLN A 557 9.51 3.97 14.38
C GLN A 557 8.17 3.48 13.82
N ARG A 558 8.00 2.20 13.49
CA ARG A 558 6.79 1.63 12.88
C ARG A 558 6.26 0.45 13.66
N LEU A 559 4.95 0.24 13.57
CA LEU A 559 4.30 -0.92 14.16
C LEU A 559 4.72 -2.17 13.39
N ASN A 560 5.01 -3.24 14.12
CA ASN A 560 5.34 -4.55 13.57
C ASN A 560 4.79 -5.68 14.47
N HIS A 561 4.88 -6.92 14.02
CA HIS A 561 4.54 -8.10 14.81
C HIS A 561 5.59 -9.21 14.68
N LYS A 562 5.65 -10.08 15.69
CA LYS A 562 6.44 -11.31 15.59
C LYS A 562 5.71 -12.29 14.64
N PRO A 563 6.44 -13.09 13.85
CA PRO A 563 5.83 -14.18 13.09
C PRO A 563 5.05 -15.11 14.00
N PHE A 564 3.91 -15.61 13.52
CA PHE A 564 3.05 -16.51 14.28
C PHE A 564 2.56 -17.67 13.40
N THR A 565 2.13 -18.76 14.02
CA THR A 565 1.64 -19.95 13.32
C THR A 565 0.17 -20.21 13.62
N MET A 566 -0.50 -20.81 12.63
CA MET A 566 -1.85 -21.36 12.72
C MET A 566 -1.78 -22.86 12.44
N ASP A 567 -1.98 -23.67 13.48
CA ASP A 567 -1.87 -25.12 13.41
C ASP A 567 -3.28 -25.73 13.36
N TYR A 568 -3.68 -26.17 12.17
CA TYR A 568 -5.00 -26.73 11.90
C TYR A 568 -5.01 -28.24 12.15
N ILE A 569 -6.08 -28.72 12.77
CA ILE A 569 -6.42 -30.14 12.86
C ILE A 569 -7.76 -30.36 12.15
N ILE A 570 -7.70 -30.92 10.95
CA ILE A 570 -8.86 -31.12 10.06
C ILE A 570 -9.06 -32.60 9.81
N THR A 571 -10.26 -33.12 10.09
CA THR A 571 -10.62 -34.51 9.78
C THR A 571 -11.45 -34.57 8.50
N ALA A 572 -11.07 -35.43 7.55
CA ALA A 572 -11.77 -35.65 6.30
C ALA A 572 -12.12 -37.13 6.06
N ASP A 573 -13.33 -37.43 5.61
CA ASP A 573 -13.77 -38.82 5.34
C ASP A 573 -13.11 -39.41 4.07
N LYS A 574 -12.75 -38.55 3.12
CA LYS A 574 -12.12 -38.91 1.84
C LYS A 574 -11.09 -37.85 1.42
N PRO A 575 -10.13 -38.20 0.55
CA PRO A 575 -9.26 -37.20 -0.03
C PRO A 575 -10.05 -36.22 -0.90
N GLN A 576 -9.87 -34.93 -0.69
CA GLN A 576 -10.52 -33.88 -1.48
C GLN A 576 -9.74 -32.56 -1.42
N LYS A 577 -9.81 -31.79 -2.50
CA LYS A 577 -9.18 -30.48 -2.62
C LYS A 577 -10.09 -29.42 -1.98
N VAL A 578 -9.51 -28.55 -1.15
CA VAL A 578 -10.23 -27.53 -0.39
C VAL A 578 -9.50 -26.19 -0.43
N VAL A 579 -10.22 -25.13 -0.08
CA VAL A 579 -9.68 -23.81 0.23
C VAL A 579 -9.84 -23.59 1.72
N ILE A 580 -8.75 -23.23 2.40
CA ILE A 580 -8.74 -22.90 3.82
C ILE A 580 -8.62 -21.38 3.94
N ARG A 581 -9.58 -20.76 4.64
CA ARG A 581 -9.66 -19.32 4.87
C ARG A 581 -9.51 -19.01 6.37
N ALA A 582 -8.81 -17.95 6.69
CA ALA A 582 -8.68 -17.41 8.04
C ALA A 582 -9.05 -15.92 8.06
N PHE A 583 -9.93 -15.54 8.97
CA PHE A 583 -10.39 -14.17 9.17
C PHE A 583 -10.06 -13.72 10.58
N LEU A 584 -9.58 -12.49 10.73
CA LEU A 584 -9.37 -11.85 12.03
C LEU A 584 -10.37 -10.71 12.19
N GLY A 585 -10.90 -10.52 13.40
CA GLY A 585 -11.80 -9.42 13.71
C GLY A 585 -11.89 -9.14 15.22
N PRO A 586 -12.43 -7.97 15.62
CA PRO A 586 -12.60 -7.63 17.03
C PRO A 586 -13.67 -8.53 17.64
N LYS A 587 -13.54 -8.83 18.94
CA LYS A 587 -14.55 -9.59 19.68
C LYS A 587 -15.63 -8.70 20.29
N PHE A 588 -15.23 -7.49 20.68
CA PHE A 588 -16.06 -6.55 21.39
C PHE A 588 -16.17 -5.24 20.61
N ASP A 589 -17.29 -4.55 20.79
CA ASP A 589 -17.44 -3.18 20.30
C ASP A 589 -16.75 -2.16 21.22
N SER A 590 -16.86 -0.90 20.83
CA SER A 590 -16.39 0.27 21.59
C SER A 590 -16.95 0.36 23.02
N ASN A 591 -18.12 -0.22 23.29
CA ASN A 591 -18.76 -0.26 24.61
C ASN A 591 -18.49 -1.58 25.37
N ARG A 592 -17.53 -2.39 24.90
CA ARG A 592 -17.14 -3.69 25.48
C ARG A 592 -18.27 -4.73 25.48
N ARG A 593 -19.25 -4.59 24.58
CA ARG A 593 -20.31 -5.59 24.35
C ARG A 593 -19.79 -6.65 23.39
N VAL A 594 -20.13 -7.91 23.65
CA VAL A 594 -19.81 -9.00 22.71
C VAL A 594 -20.65 -8.81 21.46
N LEU A 595 -20.01 -8.78 20.30
CA LEU A 595 -20.70 -8.73 19.02
C LEU A 595 -20.94 -10.14 18.49
N SER A 596 -22.14 -10.37 17.98
CA SER A 596 -22.45 -11.58 17.21
C SER A 596 -21.74 -11.51 15.85
N LEU A 597 -21.50 -12.64 15.19
CA LEU A 597 -20.86 -12.62 13.87
C LEU A 597 -21.73 -11.89 12.85
N ALA A 598 -23.05 -12.07 12.91
CA ALA A 598 -23.98 -11.35 12.05
C ALA A 598 -23.88 -9.82 12.17
N GLN A 599 -23.61 -9.30 13.36
CA GLN A 599 -23.44 -7.87 13.62
C GLN A 599 -22.05 -7.36 13.25
N ASN A 600 -21.04 -8.24 13.23
CA ASN A 600 -19.64 -7.85 13.18
C ASN A 600 -18.91 -8.25 11.90
N ARG A 601 -19.57 -8.95 10.97
CA ARG A 601 -18.96 -9.51 9.74
C ARG A 601 -18.15 -8.49 8.94
N GLU A 602 -18.59 -7.23 8.90
CA GLU A 602 -17.93 -6.14 8.15
C GLU A 602 -16.63 -5.66 8.79
N ASN A 603 -16.37 -6.04 10.04
CA ASN A 603 -15.14 -5.72 10.76
C ASN A 603 -14.13 -6.88 10.75
N PHE A 604 -14.39 -7.96 9.99
CA PHE A 604 -13.43 -9.03 9.77
C PHE A 604 -12.64 -8.77 8.49
N ILE A 605 -11.35 -9.12 8.52
CA ILE A 605 -10.47 -9.09 7.35
C ILE A 605 -9.98 -10.53 7.14
N GLU A 606 -10.05 -11.02 5.91
CA GLU A 606 -9.41 -12.27 5.51
C GLU A 606 -7.89 -12.08 5.58
N ILE A 607 -7.22 -12.82 6.47
CA ILE A 607 -5.78 -12.70 6.67
C ILE A 607 -4.98 -13.78 5.96
N ASP A 608 -5.60 -14.91 5.63
CA ASP A 608 -4.97 -15.97 4.85
C ASP A 608 -6.02 -16.78 4.08
N GLU A 609 -5.62 -17.25 2.91
CA GLU A 609 -6.41 -18.07 2.02
C GLU A 609 -5.45 -18.93 1.19
N PHE A 610 -5.63 -20.25 1.21
CA PHE A 610 -4.75 -21.15 0.45
C PHE A 610 -5.42 -22.47 0.09
N ILE A 611 -4.89 -23.10 -0.96
CA ILE A 611 -5.37 -24.38 -1.48
C ILE A 611 -4.66 -25.53 -0.76
N TYR A 612 -5.43 -26.49 -0.27
CA TYR A 612 -4.91 -27.69 0.37
C TYR A 612 -5.55 -28.96 -0.19
N GLN A 613 -4.74 -30.01 -0.37
CA GLN A 613 -5.23 -31.35 -0.68
C GLN A 613 -5.39 -32.13 0.63
N LEU A 614 -6.62 -32.34 1.10
CA LEU A 614 -6.87 -33.17 2.28
C LEU A 614 -6.66 -34.66 1.94
N ALA A 615 -6.04 -35.39 2.87
CA ALA A 615 -6.04 -36.84 2.92
C ALA A 615 -7.22 -37.36 3.76
N ALA A 616 -7.61 -38.63 3.55
CA ALA A 616 -8.59 -39.28 4.42
C ALA A 616 -8.02 -39.46 5.83
N GLY A 617 -8.83 -39.19 6.85
CA GLY A 617 -8.44 -39.20 8.26
C GLY A 617 -8.08 -37.80 8.78
N GLU A 618 -7.17 -37.74 9.75
CA GLU A 618 -6.71 -36.51 10.38
C GLU A 618 -5.58 -35.86 9.57
N ASN A 619 -5.71 -34.56 9.28
CA ASN A 619 -4.72 -33.73 8.63
C ASN A 619 -4.22 -32.69 9.64
N LYS A 620 -2.90 -32.60 9.80
CA LYS A 620 -2.22 -31.58 10.61
C LYS A 620 -1.52 -30.62 9.67
N ILE A 621 -1.90 -29.36 9.71
CA ILE A 621 -1.40 -28.34 8.80
C ILE A 621 -0.80 -27.23 9.66
N GLU A 622 0.48 -26.96 9.45
CA GLU A 622 1.19 -25.83 10.05
C GLU A 622 1.29 -24.74 8.99
N ARG A 623 0.83 -23.52 9.32
CA ARG A 623 0.83 -22.38 8.42
C ARG A 623 1.47 -21.18 9.12
N ASN A 624 2.55 -20.64 8.55
CA ASN A 624 3.24 -19.48 9.10
C ASN A 624 2.65 -18.19 8.52
N SER A 625 2.62 -17.11 9.31
CA SER A 625 2.23 -15.78 8.82
C SER A 625 3.12 -15.30 7.66
N SER A 626 4.38 -15.75 7.59
CA SER A 626 5.28 -15.45 6.46
C SER A 626 4.86 -16.06 5.12
N ASP A 627 3.94 -17.04 5.14
CA ASP A 627 3.50 -17.75 3.93
C ASP A 627 2.23 -17.12 3.32
N PHE A 628 1.71 -16.03 3.89
CA PHE A 628 0.48 -15.37 3.43
C PHE A 628 0.72 -14.64 2.11
N TYR A 629 0.11 -15.15 1.03
CA TYR A 629 0.45 -14.77 -0.35
C TYR A 629 0.22 -13.31 -0.71
N TRP A 630 -0.72 -12.65 -0.04
CA TRP A 630 -1.15 -11.27 -0.35
C TRP A 630 -0.46 -10.22 0.52
N THR A 631 0.41 -10.64 1.46
CA THR A 631 1.20 -9.75 2.31
C THR A 631 2.57 -9.48 1.70
N ILE A 632 3.12 -8.30 1.96
CA ILE A 632 4.46 -7.89 1.54
C ILE A 632 5.33 -7.54 2.74
N GLY A 633 6.61 -7.91 2.64
CA GLY A 633 7.63 -7.55 3.60
C GLY A 633 8.29 -6.21 3.26
N GLU A 634 9.42 -5.94 3.91
CA GLU A 634 10.22 -4.76 3.59
C GLU A 634 10.81 -4.82 2.18
N ARG A 635 10.75 -3.69 1.47
CA ARG A 635 11.29 -3.53 0.12
C ARG A 635 12.74 -3.07 0.18
N SER A 636 13.50 -3.44 -0.86
CA SER A 636 14.88 -2.95 -1.01
C SER A 636 14.87 -1.43 -1.23
N PRO A 637 15.73 -0.67 -0.52
CA PRO A 637 15.87 0.76 -0.73
C PRO A 637 16.23 1.10 -2.18
N TYR A 638 15.76 2.25 -2.67
CA TYR A 638 15.99 2.70 -4.04
C TYR A 638 17.49 2.68 -4.44
N THR A 639 18.38 3.24 -3.62
CA THR A 639 19.83 3.23 -3.89
C THR A 639 20.37 1.80 -4.03
N ALA A 640 19.91 0.88 -3.18
CA ALA A 640 20.34 -0.52 -3.20
C ALA A 640 19.84 -1.24 -4.47
N LEU A 641 18.59 -0.99 -4.86
CA LEU A 641 18.02 -1.52 -6.10
C LEU A 641 18.79 -1.02 -7.33
N TYR A 642 19.07 0.28 -7.43
CA TYR A 642 19.84 0.86 -8.54
C TYR A 642 21.22 0.23 -8.65
N LYS A 643 21.97 0.17 -7.54
CA LYS A 643 23.30 -0.45 -7.54
C LYS A 643 23.24 -1.94 -7.88
N SER A 644 22.19 -2.64 -7.45
CA SER A 644 22.00 -4.05 -7.79
C SER A 644 21.82 -4.24 -9.31
N VAL A 645 21.00 -3.40 -9.94
CA VAL A 645 20.81 -3.41 -11.40
C VAL A 645 22.09 -3.05 -12.14
N MET A 646 22.85 -2.05 -11.68
CA MET A 646 24.12 -1.66 -12.31
C MET A 646 25.19 -2.74 -12.22
N LEU A 647 25.34 -3.40 -11.07
CA LEU A 647 26.25 -4.55 -10.93
C LEU A 647 25.85 -5.71 -11.85
N ALA A 648 24.55 -5.96 -12.02
CA ALA A 648 24.06 -6.96 -12.96
C ALA A 648 24.30 -6.56 -14.42
N TYR A 649 24.10 -5.28 -14.74
CA TYR A 649 24.34 -4.72 -16.08
C TYR A 649 25.81 -4.84 -16.50
N GLU A 650 26.74 -4.67 -15.55
CA GLU A 650 28.18 -4.87 -15.73
C GLU A 650 28.61 -6.35 -15.73
N GLY A 651 27.69 -7.29 -15.52
CA GLY A 651 27.98 -8.72 -15.46
C GLY A 651 28.68 -9.18 -14.18
N LYS A 652 28.66 -8.38 -13.11
CA LYS A 652 29.28 -8.70 -11.81
C LYS A 652 28.37 -9.54 -10.91
N GLN A 653 27.06 -9.53 -11.14
CA GLN A 653 26.09 -10.37 -10.42
C GLN A 653 24.89 -10.73 -11.30
N GLN A 654 24.04 -11.64 -10.82
CA GLN A 654 22.77 -11.98 -11.46
C GLN A 654 21.61 -11.22 -10.80
N PHE A 655 20.62 -10.82 -11.58
CA PHE A 655 19.39 -10.18 -11.10
C PHE A 655 18.20 -11.11 -11.36
N VAL A 656 17.41 -11.42 -10.33
CA VAL A 656 16.25 -12.31 -10.44
C VAL A 656 15.01 -11.49 -10.76
N VAL A 657 14.36 -11.77 -11.89
CA VAL A 657 13.22 -10.99 -12.41
C VAL A 657 11.92 -11.32 -11.67
N ASN A 658 11.73 -12.59 -11.30
CA ASN A 658 10.48 -13.07 -10.71
C ASN A 658 10.54 -13.27 -9.19
N ALA A 659 11.59 -12.79 -8.54
CA ALA A 659 11.68 -12.71 -7.07
C ALA A 659 11.33 -11.29 -6.60
N THR A 660 10.32 -10.69 -7.21
CA THR A 660 9.83 -9.36 -6.87
C THR A 660 8.68 -9.45 -5.89
N GLN A 661 8.46 -8.40 -5.10
CA GLN A 661 7.23 -8.27 -4.33
C GLN A 661 6.20 -7.50 -5.15
N PRO A 662 4.90 -7.80 -5.03
CA PRO A 662 3.86 -7.07 -5.73
C PRO A 662 3.81 -5.62 -5.22
N HIS A 663 3.48 -4.69 -6.10
CA HIS A 663 3.33 -3.28 -5.71
C HIS A 663 2.12 -3.07 -4.80
N ASN A 664 1.05 -3.84 -4.99
CA ASN A 664 -0.26 -3.70 -4.35
C ASN A 664 -0.50 -4.61 -3.13
N GLY A 665 0.47 -5.43 -2.70
CA GLY A 665 0.26 -6.32 -1.55
C GLY A 665 0.13 -5.57 -0.22
N PHE A 666 -0.53 -6.19 0.75
CA PHE A 666 -0.81 -5.59 2.06
C PHE A 666 0.43 -5.60 2.95
N PRO A 667 0.75 -4.52 3.68
CA PRO A 667 1.95 -4.47 4.52
C PRO A 667 1.87 -5.50 5.66
N ASP A 668 2.73 -6.53 5.65
CA ASP A 668 2.73 -7.63 6.64
C ASP A 668 2.79 -7.09 8.08
N ARG A 669 3.66 -6.12 8.33
CA ARG A 669 3.82 -5.48 9.64
C ARG A 669 2.52 -4.91 10.24
N LEU A 670 1.54 -4.55 9.39
CA LEU A 670 0.27 -3.98 9.77
C LEU A 670 -0.83 -5.04 9.88
N LEU A 671 -0.57 -6.32 9.66
CA LEU A 671 -1.59 -7.39 9.69
C LEU A 671 -2.36 -7.43 11.02
N LEU A 672 -1.67 -7.13 12.12
CA LEU A 672 -2.25 -7.06 13.46
C LEU A 672 -2.39 -5.59 13.93
N PRO A 673 -3.45 -5.24 14.67
CA PRO A 673 -3.54 -3.94 15.30
C PRO A 673 -2.60 -3.83 16.51
N ARG A 674 -2.27 -2.61 16.94
CA ARG A 674 -1.45 -2.43 18.15
C ARG A 674 -2.14 -3.05 19.36
N GLY A 675 -1.56 -4.11 19.90
CA GLY A 675 -2.14 -4.83 21.04
C GLY A 675 -2.13 -4.07 22.37
N TRP A 676 -2.56 -4.75 23.43
CA TRP A 676 -2.39 -4.28 24.81
C TRP A 676 -1.33 -5.12 25.52
N ALA A 677 -0.65 -4.56 26.53
CA ALA A 677 0.26 -5.34 27.37
C ALA A 677 -0.42 -6.57 28.01
N LYS A 678 -1.72 -6.46 28.34
CA LYS A 678 -2.54 -7.57 28.88
C LYS A 678 -3.24 -8.43 27.80
N GLY A 679 -3.00 -8.10 26.53
CA GLY A 679 -3.63 -8.73 25.36
C GLY A 679 -4.99 -8.13 25.03
N PHE A 680 -5.10 -7.49 23.86
CA PHE A 680 -6.34 -6.97 23.30
C PHE A 680 -7.18 -8.13 22.73
N PRO A 681 -8.45 -8.30 23.15
CA PRO A 681 -9.25 -9.44 22.76
C PRO A 681 -9.76 -9.36 21.32
N MET A 682 -9.39 -10.34 20.50
CA MET A 682 -9.87 -10.53 19.13
C MET A 682 -10.39 -11.96 18.93
N GLN A 683 -10.90 -12.24 17.74
CA GLN A 683 -11.39 -13.56 17.36
C GLN A 683 -10.93 -13.90 15.95
N LEU A 684 -10.46 -15.13 15.79
CA LEU A 684 -10.17 -15.74 14.50
C LEU A 684 -11.33 -16.65 14.11
N PHE A 685 -11.76 -16.52 12.86
CA PHE A 685 -12.74 -17.40 12.24
C PHE A 685 -12.04 -18.15 11.10
N PHE A 686 -12.14 -19.48 11.14
CA PHE A 686 -11.56 -20.38 10.16
C PHE A 686 -12.67 -21.09 9.41
N PHE A 687 -12.47 -21.24 8.10
CA PHE A 687 -13.46 -21.87 7.24
C PHE A 687 -12.78 -22.69 6.16
N VAL A 688 -13.27 -23.93 5.98
CA VAL A 688 -12.79 -24.85 4.95
C VAL A 688 -13.89 -25.04 3.92
N ALA A 689 -13.67 -24.53 2.72
CA ALA A 689 -14.60 -24.57 1.60
C ALA A 689 -14.14 -25.58 0.54
N PRO A 690 -15.06 -26.15 -0.28
CA PRO A 690 -14.65 -26.94 -1.44
C PRO A 690 -13.91 -26.05 -2.44
N TYR A 691 -12.88 -26.62 -3.09
CA TYR A 691 -12.25 -25.93 -4.22
C TYR A 691 -13.17 -25.98 -5.45
N ASN A 692 -13.69 -24.82 -5.86
CA ASN A 692 -14.64 -24.70 -6.98
C ASN A 692 -14.03 -24.03 -8.23
N GLY A 693 -12.73 -23.74 -8.23
CA GLY A 693 -12.08 -23.02 -9.34
C GLY A 693 -12.14 -23.80 -10.66
N ALA A 694 -12.61 -23.14 -11.72
CA ALA A 694 -12.69 -23.73 -13.07
C ALA A 694 -11.32 -24.18 -13.63
N HIS A 695 -10.23 -23.56 -13.16
CA HIS A 695 -8.84 -23.92 -13.46
C HIS A 695 -8.01 -23.83 -12.17
N GLU A 696 -6.82 -24.45 -12.14
CA GLU A 696 -5.87 -24.26 -11.02
C GLU A 696 -5.18 -22.90 -11.12
N HIS A 697 -5.49 -21.99 -10.20
CA HIS A 697 -4.82 -20.70 -10.03
C HIS A 697 -4.05 -20.71 -8.71
N TYR A 698 -2.85 -20.11 -8.72
CA TYR A 698 -2.00 -20.07 -7.55
C TYR A 698 -1.58 -18.62 -7.33
N PRO A 699 -2.39 -17.86 -6.57
CA PRO A 699 -2.12 -16.46 -6.32
C PRO A 699 -0.70 -16.20 -5.82
N SER A 700 -0.10 -17.10 -5.05
CA SER A 700 1.32 -16.96 -4.64
C SER A 700 2.31 -16.88 -5.81
N TYR A 701 2.00 -17.48 -6.97
CA TYR A 701 2.81 -17.36 -8.18
C TYR A 701 2.54 -16.05 -8.96
N GLU A 702 1.28 -15.63 -9.06
CA GLU A 702 0.91 -14.40 -9.78
C GLU A 702 1.20 -13.13 -8.97
N HIS A 703 0.98 -13.17 -7.65
CA HIS A 703 1.26 -12.09 -6.70
C HIS A 703 2.75 -11.92 -6.40
N THR A 704 3.64 -12.86 -6.78
CA THR A 704 5.10 -12.64 -6.69
C THR A 704 5.68 -11.89 -7.90
N SER A 705 4.84 -11.47 -8.83
CA SER A 705 5.23 -10.53 -9.88
C SER A 705 5.01 -9.09 -9.42
N PHE A 706 5.83 -8.14 -9.89
CA PHE A 706 5.60 -6.73 -9.60
C PHE A 706 4.18 -6.29 -9.92
N GLY A 707 3.65 -6.68 -11.09
CA GLY A 707 2.27 -6.38 -11.52
C GLY A 707 1.18 -7.12 -10.75
N GLY A 708 1.50 -8.04 -9.85
CA GLY A 708 0.55 -8.74 -8.99
C GLY A 708 -0.55 -9.52 -9.73
N GLY A 709 -0.38 -9.84 -11.01
CA GLY A 709 -1.35 -10.57 -11.82
C GLY A 709 -2.56 -9.77 -12.36
N ILE A 710 -2.49 -8.43 -12.48
CA ILE A 710 -3.59 -7.60 -13.03
C ILE A 710 -4.06 -8.12 -14.39
N GLY A 711 -5.38 -8.12 -14.62
CA GLY A 711 -6.01 -8.49 -15.89
C GLY A 711 -6.02 -10.00 -16.17
N SER A 712 -5.26 -10.79 -15.40
CA SER A 712 -5.18 -12.23 -15.61
C SER A 712 -6.47 -12.97 -15.24
N GLY A 713 -7.29 -12.40 -14.34
CA GLY A 713 -8.40 -13.10 -13.69
C GLY A 713 -7.95 -14.18 -12.70
N LYS A 714 -6.64 -14.34 -12.47
CA LYS A 714 -6.05 -15.41 -11.65
C LYS A 714 -5.53 -14.94 -10.29
N ARG A 715 -5.83 -13.70 -9.92
CA ARG A 715 -5.36 -13.07 -8.67
C ARG A 715 -5.99 -13.68 -7.42
N TYR A 716 -7.08 -14.43 -7.58
CA TYR A 716 -7.89 -14.98 -6.50
C TYR A 716 -7.73 -16.51 -6.44
N VAL A 717 -7.82 -17.08 -5.24
CA VAL A 717 -7.64 -18.53 -5.05
C VAL A 717 -8.80 -19.33 -5.64
N ASP A 718 -10.01 -18.79 -5.61
CA ASP A 718 -11.21 -19.41 -6.16
C ASP A 718 -12.20 -18.38 -6.76
N ASP A 719 -13.31 -18.89 -7.30
CA ASP A 719 -14.36 -18.11 -7.94
C ASP A 719 -15.41 -17.57 -6.92
N MET A 720 -15.18 -17.67 -5.60
CA MET A 720 -16.15 -17.23 -4.59
C MET A 720 -16.09 -15.70 -4.37
N PRO A 721 -17.19 -15.07 -3.89
CA PRO A 721 -17.21 -13.68 -3.42
C PRO A 721 -15.98 -13.29 -2.57
N LEU A 722 -15.43 -12.10 -2.78
CA LEU A 722 -14.40 -11.58 -1.88
C LEU A 722 -15.02 -11.44 -0.48
N ASN A 723 -14.27 -11.84 0.55
CA ASN A 723 -14.75 -12.02 1.91
C ASN A 723 -15.76 -13.18 2.12
N TYR A 724 -15.88 -14.16 1.21
CA TYR A 724 -16.72 -15.34 1.45
C TYR A 724 -16.27 -16.09 2.73
N PRO A 725 -17.14 -16.31 3.73
CA PRO A 725 -18.61 -16.26 3.71
C PRO A 725 -19.24 -15.04 4.42
N PHE A 726 -18.45 -14.00 4.71
CA PHE A 726 -18.88 -12.74 5.33
C PHE A 726 -19.38 -11.69 4.34
N ASP A 727 -19.32 -11.97 3.03
CA ASP A 727 -19.87 -11.11 1.98
C ASP A 727 -21.41 -10.91 2.08
N ARG A 728 -22.12 -11.84 2.74
CA ARG A 728 -23.60 -11.82 2.90
C ARG A 728 -24.07 -11.75 4.35
N PRO A 729 -25.37 -11.42 4.58
CA PRO A 729 -25.97 -11.53 5.89
C PRO A 729 -25.85 -12.94 6.45
N ILE A 730 -25.72 -13.04 7.77
CA ILE A 730 -25.52 -14.30 8.48
C ILE A 730 -26.79 -14.63 9.26
N ASP A 731 -27.39 -15.79 8.98
CA ASP A 731 -28.34 -16.43 9.89
C ASP A 731 -27.57 -17.40 10.79
N GLU A 732 -27.35 -17.02 12.06
CA GLU A 732 -26.54 -17.78 13.00
C GLU A 732 -27.09 -19.19 13.30
N VAL A 733 -28.37 -19.47 13.00
CA VAL A 733 -28.95 -20.81 13.17
C VAL A 733 -28.43 -21.78 12.11
N GLU A 734 -28.27 -21.31 10.87
CA GLU A 734 -27.87 -22.12 9.72
C GLU A 734 -26.37 -22.01 9.40
N PHE A 735 -25.73 -20.90 9.81
CA PHE A 735 -24.36 -20.56 9.43
C PHE A 735 -23.30 -21.52 10.00
N PHE A 736 -23.46 -21.97 11.25
CA PHE A 736 -22.44 -22.79 11.91
C PHE A 736 -22.46 -24.24 11.40
N VAL A 737 -21.46 -24.57 10.58
CA VAL A 737 -21.21 -25.90 10.02
C VAL A 737 -19.93 -26.53 10.56
N PRO A 738 -19.77 -27.87 10.52
CA PRO A 738 -18.60 -28.56 11.08
C PRO A 738 -17.24 -28.18 10.47
N ASN A 739 -17.24 -27.65 9.24
CA ASN A 739 -16.06 -27.16 8.53
C ASN A 739 -15.72 -25.68 8.85
N MET A 740 -16.27 -25.14 9.94
CA MET A 740 -15.92 -23.83 10.51
C MET A 740 -15.36 -23.98 11.93
N PHE A 741 -14.51 -23.04 12.35
CA PHE A 741 -13.99 -22.98 13.72
C PHE A 741 -13.76 -21.55 14.17
N ILE A 742 -14.10 -21.23 15.41
CA ILE A 742 -13.84 -19.90 16.01
C ILE A 742 -12.86 -20.05 17.16
N ARG A 743 -11.83 -19.23 17.16
CA ARG A 743 -10.83 -19.15 18.21
C ARG A 743 -10.75 -17.74 18.77
N ASN A 744 -11.01 -17.58 20.07
CA ASN A 744 -10.69 -16.33 20.74
C ASN A 744 -9.17 -16.21 20.87
N VAL A 745 -8.62 -15.06 20.49
CA VAL A 745 -7.20 -14.75 20.59
C VAL A 745 -7.00 -13.42 21.29
N LYS A 746 -5.74 -13.15 21.66
CA LYS A 746 -5.34 -11.87 22.22
C LYS A 746 -4.14 -11.35 21.47
N VAL A 747 -4.16 -10.07 21.13
CA VAL A 747 -3.02 -9.38 20.53
C VAL A 747 -2.30 -8.62 21.63
N TYR A 748 -1.10 -9.09 21.96
CA TYR A 748 -0.24 -8.47 22.95
C TYR A 748 0.58 -7.34 22.32
N HIS A 749 1.06 -6.42 23.15
CA HIS A 749 2.01 -5.41 22.74
C HIS A 749 3.16 -5.34 23.74
N GLU A 750 4.37 -5.51 23.23
CA GLU A 750 5.61 -5.34 23.98
C GLU A 750 6.18 -3.96 23.65
N ASP A 751 6.29 -3.09 24.65
CA ASP A 751 7.10 -1.89 24.51
C ASP A 751 8.57 -2.31 24.64
N THR A 752 9.15 -2.69 23.50
CA THR A 752 10.57 -3.08 23.38
C THR A 752 11.52 -1.98 23.83
N LEU A 753 11.02 -0.75 23.98
CA LEU A 753 11.74 0.41 24.45
C LEU A 753 11.47 0.72 25.94
N GLU A 754 10.64 -0.06 26.63
CA GLU A 754 10.29 0.18 28.04
C GLU A 754 11.54 0.17 28.96
N LYS A 755 12.44 -0.78 28.73
CA LYS A 755 13.75 -0.90 29.41
C LYS A 755 14.65 0.33 29.25
N TYR A 756 14.33 1.20 28.30
CA TYR A 756 15.03 2.45 28.05
C TYR A 756 14.35 3.66 28.71
N GLN A 757 13.16 3.50 29.31
CA GLN A 757 12.44 4.54 30.07
C GLN A 757 12.85 4.61 31.55
N GLU A 758 13.46 3.54 32.08
CA GLU A 758 13.58 3.26 33.53
C GLU A 758 14.49 4.18 34.36
N HIS A 759 14.84 5.37 33.90
CA HIS A 759 15.36 6.40 34.81
C HIS A 759 14.31 7.48 34.96
N ASN A 760 13.43 7.27 35.95
CA ASN A 760 12.78 8.37 36.66
C ASN A 760 13.89 9.25 37.23
N TYR A 761 14.33 10.25 36.46
CA TYR A 761 15.25 11.28 36.95
C TYR A 761 14.51 12.16 37.96
N ALA A 762 14.34 11.65 39.18
CA ALA A 762 13.68 12.38 40.28
C ALA A 762 14.41 13.70 40.64
N ASN A 763 15.65 13.85 40.18
CA ASN A 763 16.52 14.99 40.42
C ASN A 763 16.90 15.72 39.10
N PHE A 764 15.96 15.87 38.17
CA PHE A 764 16.20 16.74 37.03
C PHE A 764 16.25 18.20 37.49
N GLY A 765 17.45 18.80 37.52
CA GLY A 765 17.66 20.21 37.90
C GLY A 765 18.24 20.44 39.30
N SER A 766 18.59 19.41 40.07
CA SER A 766 19.39 19.56 41.29
C SER A 766 20.81 19.03 41.06
N PHE A 767 21.78 19.95 41.04
CA PHE A 767 23.19 19.59 41.18
C PHE A 767 23.48 19.36 42.66
N ASP A 768 23.93 18.15 43.00
CA ASP A 768 24.52 17.87 44.30
C ASP A 768 25.95 18.42 44.30
N TYR A 769 26.16 19.53 45.01
CA TYR A 769 27.46 20.18 45.14
C TYR A 769 28.30 19.61 46.32
N SER A 770 27.97 18.42 46.84
CA SER A 770 28.63 17.85 48.02
C SER A 770 29.80 16.90 47.76
N ASN A 771 30.47 16.99 46.61
CA ASN A 771 31.79 16.37 46.40
C ASN A 771 32.81 17.34 45.81
#